data_AF-F2IG49-F1
#
_entry.id   AF-F2IG49-F1
#
_cell.length_a   1.000
_cell.length_b   1.000
_cell.length_c   1.000
_cell.angle_alpha   90.00
_cell.angle_beta   90.00
_cell.angle_gamma   90.00
#
_symmetry.space_group_name_H-M   'P 1'
#
loop_
_entity.id
_entity.type
_entity.pdbx_description
1 polymer ?
#
loop_
_entity_poly.entity_id
_entity_poly.type
_entity_poly.pdbx_seq_one_letter_code
_entity_poly.pdbx_strand_id
1 'polypeptide(L)'
;MLRIFFLLCFVFTQITDCFSQAEPDSVGRNRFVEIGRFIKNRKQEFGFHEQIIPAKNGEEEVKVSKTVGIGKTDVVNFVINLNRIPSIDSIQFSAHSNPLEVIRISDSKCLIQLKASNKDYQVQARYRNQLIGVLDVSVLPVLEQEIRIVPLVPIVINSDSLEEVLNNQFRGANVHFNITVEKLFKIDEFDKTKLFENPSASRLKYTDQMRNIRDTYLIENKPSNSLLFFVVPGFVNQQMKGFMVKNKALGFLADNQNANLLAEALTKEYLEGFVNIPFAKEKRINDWKLILSQQDWIRVNNNPGVYSLVDDYEDVVTNNGLIAYYLFEQTEDGTILIKNANFLASVIRPMKKNTYSYHLQIDNFLFKTIFRIKSRPFNSLHLLSVIISFVGLIYGFRKLRAFLKSKLKKPRLVSFLSRFIQWSGIIVISYVLIKVVDLGYSWFEVNDGIIKSYNGLKEKEVIDLLFSNNHPSKLEEKQIGSELIIKRKDNYFLYERKKVLYFKMNIGKDNLPMKLRLISSSDSLKTNLLPEPIVAKSHYMVVKIYSPKGKWLRDQVYNHLGVDLTQKLELEDPPKRILIFVNGYRPTSLGSSFEENFKDIRSNGLEFPNSLNRLFTEDRYSYWHPWKQIDDAFKMRINPTEYYYADGHHSVATSNHRSLINFSTNSSIYPKRCADNKNHICYTTSTVGSRFFGSKQAKTLKLLATKSNKKGFKIRENGGRIAGRNLVQMLNELPNTSKNDTLYIVAHSMGFAYAQGLINEVRGKINFGSYYILAPENASAGTVNLKEWNQVWQYGSNLYKSNQDAPCLQDGVAPQSSVKGLNEERRIYIPKKLFKNKGYFDSHFIGLYTWVLMIPTEKKGHIRQR
;
A
#
# COMPACT_ATOMS: atom_id res chain seq x y z
N MET A 1 32.95 69.50 7.47
CA MET A 1 31.62 69.48 8.08
C MET A 1 30.87 68.18 7.77
N LEU A 2 31.54 67.03 7.97
CA LEU A 2 31.00 65.67 7.76
C LEU A 2 31.59 64.68 8.79
N ARG A 3 32.08 65.22 9.92
CA ARG A 3 32.62 64.49 11.09
C ARG A 3 31.89 64.85 12.40
N ILE A 4 30.82 65.64 12.34
CA ILE A 4 29.96 66.00 13.47
C ILE A 4 28.61 65.24 13.42
N PHE A 5 28.25 64.66 12.28
CA PHE A 5 27.01 63.87 12.13
C PHE A 5 27.15 62.40 12.61
N PHE A 6 28.38 61.92 12.79
CA PHE A 6 28.64 60.54 13.25
C PHE A 6 28.81 60.42 14.78
N LEU A 7 28.93 61.53 15.50
CA LEU A 7 29.07 61.56 16.97
C LEU A 7 27.75 61.87 17.70
N LEU A 8 26.71 62.32 16.98
CA LEU A 8 25.41 62.71 17.55
C LEU A 8 24.33 61.62 17.48
N CYS A 9 24.56 60.52 16.76
CA CYS A 9 23.71 59.32 16.82
C CYS A 9 24.08 58.34 17.95
N PHE A 10 25.15 58.62 18.71
CA PHE A 10 25.64 57.74 19.78
C PHE A 10 25.26 58.20 21.21
N VAL A 11 24.52 59.32 21.34
CA VAL A 11 24.19 59.93 22.65
C VAL A 11 22.67 60.01 22.92
N PHE A 12 21.83 59.49 22.02
CA PHE A 12 20.36 59.47 22.20
C PHE A 12 19.72 58.08 22.32
N THR A 13 20.50 57.06 22.66
CA THR A 13 20.00 55.69 22.92
C THR A 13 20.34 55.16 24.32
N GLN A 14 20.73 56.03 25.27
CA GLN A 14 21.01 55.65 26.67
C GLN A 14 20.13 56.33 27.73
N ILE A 15 18.93 56.79 27.37
CA ILE A 15 17.92 57.19 28.37
C ILE A 15 16.56 56.65 27.95
N THR A 16 16.38 55.33 28.05
CA THR A 16 15.13 54.65 28.47
C THR A 16 15.47 53.19 28.84
N ASP A 17 16.49 53.00 29.69
CA ASP A 17 16.72 51.75 30.43
C ASP A 17 16.37 52.02 31.90
N CYS A 18 15.09 52.19 32.16
CA CYS A 18 14.50 52.01 33.47
C CYS A 18 12.99 51.81 33.23
N PHE A 19 12.42 50.72 33.77
CA PHE A 19 11.06 50.21 33.56
C PHE A 19 10.85 49.24 32.37
N SER A 20 11.33 48.01 32.49
CA SER A 20 10.45 46.84 32.71
C SER A 20 11.28 45.56 32.67
N GLN A 21 11.46 44.93 33.84
CA GLN A 21 11.83 43.52 33.89
C GLN A 21 10.59 42.70 33.55
N ALA A 22 10.49 42.27 32.29
CA ALA A 22 9.65 41.15 31.91
C ALA A 22 10.54 40.13 31.21
N GLU A 23 10.62 38.92 31.77
CA GLU A 23 11.37 37.81 31.18
C GLU A 23 10.90 37.54 29.74
N PRO A 24 11.82 37.24 28.81
CA PRO A 24 11.45 36.90 27.44
C PRO A 24 10.81 35.50 27.40
N ASP A 25 9.56 35.43 26.97
CA ASP A 25 8.95 34.15 26.56
C ASP A 25 9.45 33.75 25.17
N SER A 26 9.62 32.45 24.97
CA SER A 26 10.45 31.80 23.95
C SER A 26 9.93 31.87 22.50
N VAL A 27 9.21 32.91 22.09
CA VAL A 27 8.86 33.18 20.69
C VAL A 27 8.87 34.71 20.52
N GLY A 28 9.96 35.25 20.00
CA GLY A 28 10.25 36.69 19.92
C GLY A 28 9.31 37.51 19.01
N ARG A 29 8.06 37.70 19.44
CA ARG A 29 7.19 38.80 19.00
C ARG A 29 6.32 39.24 20.18
N ASN A 30 6.55 40.45 20.70
CA ASN A 30 5.58 41.15 21.54
C ASN A 30 4.31 41.40 20.70
N ARG A 31 3.37 40.44 20.71
CA ARG A 31 2.06 40.63 20.07
C ARG A 31 1.11 41.19 21.12
N PHE A 32 0.59 42.38 20.86
CA PHE A 32 -0.41 43.03 21.71
C PHE A 32 -1.62 42.10 21.89
N VAL A 33 -2.02 41.88 23.15
CA VAL A 33 -3.31 41.25 23.46
C VAL A 33 -4.39 42.28 23.17
N GLU A 34 -5.29 42.01 22.23
CA GLU A 34 -6.30 42.99 21.82
C GLU A 34 -7.38 43.19 22.91
N ILE A 35 -7.84 42.08 23.52
CA ILE A 35 -8.82 42.09 24.62
C ILE A 35 -8.41 41.10 25.73
N GLY A 36 -8.37 39.80 25.44
CA GLY A 36 -7.91 38.76 26.35
C GLY A 36 -7.54 37.47 25.61
N ARG A 37 -6.61 36.67 26.15
CA ARG A 37 -6.06 35.50 25.45
C ARG A 37 -5.50 34.46 26.42
N PHE A 38 -5.71 33.17 26.10
CA PHE A 38 -5.00 32.08 26.76
C PHE A 38 -3.57 32.00 26.23
N ILE A 39 -2.61 31.84 27.14
CA ILE A 39 -1.19 31.70 26.81
C ILE A 39 -0.61 30.48 27.53
N LYS A 40 0.49 29.96 26.96
CA LYS A 40 1.22 28.84 27.53
C LYS A 40 1.66 29.12 28.98
N ASN A 41 1.56 28.12 29.85
CA ASN A 41 2.16 28.17 31.19
C ASN A 41 3.46 27.34 31.22
N ARG A 42 4.48 27.77 31.97
CA ARG A 42 5.77 27.05 32.08
C ARG A 42 5.67 25.77 32.93
N LYS A 43 4.74 25.72 33.88
CA LYS A 43 4.44 24.56 34.74
C LYS A 43 3.44 23.59 34.11
N GLN A 44 2.99 23.83 32.88
CA GLN A 44 2.06 22.92 32.23
C GLN A 44 2.74 21.59 31.89
N GLU A 45 2.00 20.49 32.00
CA GLU A 45 2.51 19.16 31.65
C GLU A 45 2.22 18.82 30.18
N PHE A 46 1.06 19.20 29.65
CA PHE A 46 0.61 18.76 28.33
C PHE A 46 0.77 19.83 27.24
N GLY A 47 0.35 19.48 26.02
CA GLY A 47 0.57 20.27 24.80
C GLY A 47 -0.27 21.54 24.79
N PHE A 48 0.29 22.63 24.27
CA PHE A 48 -0.42 23.90 24.03
C PHE A 48 -0.03 24.41 22.64
N HIS A 49 -1.02 24.70 21.80
CA HIS A 49 -0.84 25.14 20.43
C HIS A 49 -1.67 26.37 20.11
N GLU A 50 -1.09 27.26 19.31
CA GLU A 50 -1.70 28.49 18.84
C GLU A 50 -1.68 28.50 17.31
N GLN A 51 -2.85 28.63 16.71
CA GLN A 51 -3.02 28.70 15.26
C GLN A 51 -3.54 30.09 14.89
N ILE A 52 -2.88 30.73 13.93
CA ILE A 52 -3.31 32.01 13.37
C ILE A 52 -4.15 31.73 12.13
N ILE A 53 -5.36 32.27 12.12
CA ILE A 53 -6.33 32.14 11.03
C ILE A 53 -6.52 33.54 10.43
N PRO A 54 -6.22 33.75 9.14
CA PRO A 54 -6.51 35.02 8.50
C PRO A 54 -8.02 35.20 8.36
N ALA A 55 -8.58 36.24 8.97
CA ALA A 55 -10.00 36.57 8.89
C ALA A 55 -10.33 37.37 7.62
N LYS A 56 -11.59 37.28 7.17
CA LYS A 56 -12.06 37.86 5.88
C LYS A 56 -11.98 39.40 5.82
N ASN A 57 -11.85 40.05 6.97
CA ASN A 57 -11.72 41.50 7.14
C ASN A 57 -10.25 41.98 7.23
N GLY A 58 -9.27 41.08 7.11
CA GLY A 58 -7.85 41.41 7.24
C GLY A 58 -7.32 41.34 8.68
N GLU A 59 -8.18 40.99 9.66
CA GLU A 59 -7.76 40.73 11.04
C GLU A 59 -7.19 39.31 11.19
N GLU A 60 -6.28 39.09 12.15
CA GLU A 60 -5.76 37.75 12.48
C GLU A 60 -6.56 37.16 13.66
N GLU A 61 -7.32 36.09 13.43
CA GLU A 61 -7.98 35.34 14.50
C GLU A 61 -7.00 34.31 15.08
N VAL A 62 -6.82 34.30 16.40
CA VAL A 62 -5.93 33.32 17.07
C VAL A 62 -6.76 32.25 17.73
N LYS A 63 -6.67 31.02 17.22
CA LYS A 63 -7.25 29.84 17.83
C LYS A 63 -6.24 29.19 18.75
N VAL A 64 -6.61 29.02 20.02
CA VAL A 64 -5.77 28.39 21.05
C VAL A 64 -6.34 27.04 21.46
N SER A 65 -5.46 26.07 21.63
CA SER A 65 -5.81 24.69 21.93
C SER A 65 -4.81 24.04 22.87
N LYS A 66 -5.30 23.08 23.65
CA LYS A 66 -4.49 22.35 24.63
C LYS A 66 -4.92 20.89 24.67
N THR A 67 -4.00 20.01 25.05
CA THR A 67 -4.28 18.60 25.35
C THR A 67 -4.18 18.36 26.86
N VAL A 68 -4.88 17.36 27.38
CA VAL A 68 -4.76 16.88 28.77
C VAL A 68 -4.99 15.36 28.78
N GLY A 69 -4.39 14.62 29.71
CA GLY A 69 -4.69 13.19 29.87
C GLY A 69 -6.09 12.90 30.43
N ILE A 70 -6.69 11.75 30.10
CA ILE A 70 -7.96 11.29 30.70
C ILE A 70 -7.86 11.30 32.24
N GLY A 71 -8.81 11.95 32.89
CA GLY A 71 -8.86 12.06 34.36
C GLY A 71 -7.75 12.90 34.99
N LYS A 72 -6.88 13.54 34.19
CA LYS A 72 -5.80 14.41 34.67
C LYS A 72 -6.20 15.88 34.62
N THR A 73 -5.51 16.69 35.42
CA THR A 73 -5.63 18.15 35.40
C THR A 73 -4.36 18.75 34.80
N ASP A 74 -4.41 20.01 34.40
CA ASP A 74 -3.24 20.76 33.95
C ASP A 74 -3.51 22.26 34.15
N VAL A 75 -2.53 23.11 33.84
CA VAL A 75 -2.63 24.56 33.98
C VAL A 75 -2.51 25.29 32.65
N VAL A 76 -3.16 26.45 32.58
CA VAL A 76 -3.02 27.42 31.48
C VAL A 76 -3.06 28.83 32.06
N ASN A 77 -2.38 29.77 31.42
CA ASN A 77 -2.46 31.18 31.81
C ASN A 77 -3.47 31.91 30.93
N PHE A 78 -4.07 32.96 31.47
CA PHE A 78 -4.86 33.91 30.69
C PHE A 78 -4.38 35.33 30.98
N VAL A 79 -4.27 36.13 29.92
CA VAL A 79 -3.83 37.53 29.98
C VAL A 79 -4.86 38.45 29.35
N ILE A 80 -5.00 39.65 29.89
CA ILE A 80 -5.91 40.69 29.41
C ILE A 80 -5.19 42.00 29.09
N ASN A 81 -5.83 42.83 28.28
CA ASN A 81 -5.41 44.21 28.03
C ASN A 81 -6.06 45.16 29.03
N LEU A 82 -5.26 45.75 29.92
CA LEU A 82 -5.76 46.66 30.98
C LEU A 82 -6.44 47.93 30.43
N ASN A 83 -6.14 48.33 29.19
CA ASN A 83 -6.81 49.47 28.54
C ASN A 83 -8.25 49.15 28.12
N ARG A 84 -8.63 47.86 28.07
CA ARG A 84 -9.97 47.40 27.66
C ARG A 84 -10.74 46.75 28.81
N ILE A 85 -10.03 46.11 29.74
CA ILE A 85 -10.61 45.37 30.86
C ILE A 85 -9.89 45.82 32.14
N PRO A 86 -10.59 46.34 33.16
CA PRO A 86 -9.97 47.03 34.29
C PRO A 86 -9.15 46.12 35.21
N SER A 87 -9.52 44.84 35.31
CA SER A 87 -8.80 43.84 36.12
C SER A 87 -9.14 42.43 35.66
N ILE A 88 -8.21 41.49 35.80
CA ILE A 88 -8.40 40.06 35.52
C ILE A 88 -9.53 39.45 36.36
N ASP A 89 -9.80 40.01 37.54
CA ASP A 89 -10.87 39.57 38.45
C ASP A 89 -12.27 39.81 37.88
N SER A 90 -12.39 40.63 36.84
CA SER A 90 -13.65 40.88 36.12
C SER A 90 -13.99 39.80 35.07
N ILE A 91 -13.11 38.82 34.88
CA ILE A 91 -13.30 37.73 33.90
C ILE A 91 -13.88 36.49 34.58
N GLN A 92 -14.94 35.94 33.98
CA GLN A 92 -15.52 34.67 34.39
C GLN A 92 -15.01 33.54 33.50
N PHE A 93 -14.44 32.51 34.12
CA PHE A 93 -13.95 31.31 33.43
C PHE A 93 -14.87 30.13 33.74
N SER A 94 -15.30 29.42 32.70
CA SER A 94 -16.17 28.25 32.85
C SER A 94 -15.83 27.13 31.87
N ALA A 95 -16.06 25.89 32.31
CA ALA A 95 -16.05 24.69 31.48
C ALA A 95 -17.35 23.91 31.72
N HIS A 96 -18.07 23.54 30.65
CA HIS A 96 -19.41 22.95 30.74
C HIS A 96 -20.39 23.73 31.64
N SER A 97 -20.33 25.07 31.58
CA SER A 97 -21.11 25.98 32.43
C SER A 97 -20.77 25.95 33.93
N ASN A 98 -19.75 25.20 34.34
CA ASN A 98 -19.25 25.21 35.72
C ASN A 98 -18.06 26.16 35.85
N PRO A 99 -17.99 26.99 36.91
CA PRO A 99 -16.85 27.87 37.15
C PRO A 99 -15.56 27.07 37.35
N LEU A 100 -14.43 27.66 36.93
CA LEU A 100 -13.08 27.14 37.12
C LEU A 100 -12.37 27.85 38.27
N GLU A 101 -11.43 27.15 38.89
CA GLU A 101 -10.54 27.73 39.90
C GLU A 101 -9.45 28.56 39.21
N VAL A 102 -9.24 29.77 39.73
CA VAL A 102 -8.36 30.77 39.14
C VAL A 102 -7.50 31.38 40.22
N ILE A 103 -6.18 31.43 39.98
CA ILE A 103 -5.20 32.04 40.87
C ILE A 103 -4.67 33.29 40.20
N ARG A 104 -4.90 34.46 40.81
CA ARG A 104 -4.39 35.74 40.31
C ARG A 104 -2.86 35.78 40.43
N ILE A 105 -2.19 36.17 39.35
CA ILE A 105 -0.74 36.41 39.32
C ILE A 105 -0.46 37.91 39.36
N SER A 106 -1.23 38.71 38.61
CA SER A 106 -1.16 40.18 38.56
C SER A 106 -2.48 40.75 38.08
N ASP A 107 -2.61 42.08 37.98
CA ASP A 107 -3.82 42.75 37.48
C ASP A 107 -4.23 42.33 36.08
N SER A 108 -3.26 41.91 35.25
CA SER A 108 -3.47 41.55 33.85
C SER A 108 -3.33 40.05 33.55
N LYS A 109 -3.03 39.20 34.55
CA LYS A 109 -2.70 37.79 34.35
C LYS A 109 -3.20 36.89 35.48
N CYS A 110 -3.81 35.76 35.12
CA CYS A 110 -4.16 34.69 36.05
C CYS A 110 -3.74 33.31 35.53
N LEU A 111 -3.65 32.36 36.46
CA LEU A 111 -3.50 30.93 36.20
C LEU A 111 -4.86 30.26 36.38
N ILE A 112 -5.22 29.39 35.44
CA ILE A 112 -6.48 28.64 35.44
C ILE A 112 -6.15 27.16 35.64
N GLN A 113 -6.75 26.55 36.65
CA GLN A 113 -6.68 25.10 36.86
C GLN A 113 -7.74 24.42 35.99
N LEU A 114 -7.29 23.53 35.11
CA LEU A 114 -8.17 22.77 34.23
C LEU A 114 -8.80 21.59 34.98
N LYS A 115 -10.05 21.27 34.63
CA LYS A 115 -10.77 20.16 35.27
C LYS A 115 -10.35 18.82 34.69
N ALA A 116 -10.27 17.83 35.58
CA ALA A 116 -10.20 16.43 35.17
C ALA A 116 -11.49 16.07 34.42
N SER A 117 -11.34 15.48 33.24
CA SER A 117 -12.45 15.07 32.39
C SER A 117 -12.08 13.79 31.65
N ASN A 118 -13.10 13.07 31.20
CA ASN A 118 -12.97 11.91 30.32
C ASN A 118 -13.44 12.22 28.88
N LYS A 119 -13.78 13.49 28.60
CA LYS A 119 -14.26 13.97 27.31
C LYS A 119 -13.69 15.34 27.01
N ASP A 120 -13.46 15.61 25.73
CA ASP A 120 -13.09 16.93 25.22
C ASP A 120 -14.05 18.01 25.71
N TYR A 121 -13.51 19.20 25.97
CA TYR A 121 -14.28 20.32 26.48
C TYR A 121 -13.69 21.66 26.06
N GLN A 122 -14.44 22.73 26.30
CA GLN A 122 -14.00 24.09 26.06
C GLN A 122 -13.96 24.86 27.36
N VAL A 123 -12.91 25.67 27.51
CA VAL A 123 -12.85 26.71 28.54
C VAL A 123 -13.20 28.04 27.90
N GLN A 124 -14.22 28.70 28.44
CA GLN A 124 -14.70 30.00 27.97
C GLN A 124 -14.33 31.08 28.97
N ALA A 125 -13.69 32.15 28.49
CA ALA A 125 -13.44 33.38 29.23
C ALA A 125 -14.46 34.44 28.83
N ARG A 126 -15.20 34.99 29.80
CA ARG A 126 -16.25 35.99 29.55
C ARG A 126 -16.05 37.26 30.36
N TYR A 127 -16.24 38.41 29.74
CA TYR A 127 -16.30 39.72 30.40
C TYR A 127 -17.67 40.33 30.14
N ARG A 128 -18.40 40.72 31.20
CA ARG A 128 -19.79 41.26 31.09
C ARG A 128 -20.70 40.40 30.20
N ASN A 129 -20.65 39.08 30.36
CA ASN A 129 -21.33 38.07 29.55
C ASN A 129 -20.92 37.97 28.07
N GLN A 130 -19.97 38.78 27.60
CA GLN A 130 -19.39 38.65 26.26
C GLN A 130 -18.23 37.66 26.26
N LEU A 131 -18.20 36.76 25.30
CA LEU A 131 -17.10 35.81 25.10
C LEU A 131 -15.87 36.55 24.57
N ILE A 132 -14.76 36.49 25.32
CA ILE A 132 -13.50 37.17 24.99
C ILE A 132 -12.36 36.19 24.71
N GLY A 133 -12.56 34.90 24.95
CA GLY A 133 -11.58 33.86 24.63
C GLY A 133 -12.16 32.45 24.79
N VAL A 134 -11.70 31.54 23.93
CA VAL A 134 -12.04 30.11 23.97
C VAL A 134 -10.76 29.30 23.92
N LEU A 135 -10.63 28.33 24.80
CA LEU A 135 -9.60 27.29 24.76
C LEU A 135 -10.25 25.94 24.49
N ASP A 136 -9.91 25.33 23.35
CA ASP A 136 -10.28 23.95 23.05
C ASP A 136 -9.36 22.99 23.81
N VAL A 137 -9.92 22.13 24.65
CA VAL A 137 -9.19 21.13 25.43
C VAL A 137 -9.53 19.72 24.93
N SER A 138 -8.53 19.06 24.32
CA SER A 138 -8.62 17.66 23.89
C SER A 138 -8.13 16.73 24.99
N VAL A 139 -8.96 15.78 25.40
CA VAL A 139 -8.67 14.82 26.46
C VAL A 139 -8.21 13.50 25.84
N LEU A 140 -6.94 13.14 26.06
CA LEU A 140 -6.27 12.02 25.40
C LEU A 140 -6.05 10.83 26.37
N PRO A 141 -6.36 9.57 25.99
CA PRO A 141 -5.92 8.40 26.75
C PRO A 141 -4.39 8.31 26.81
N VAL A 142 -3.85 7.58 27.81
CA VAL A 142 -2.42 7.24 27.83
C VAL A 142 -2.19 6.16 26.77
N LEU A 143 -1.24 6.40 25.87
CA LEU A 143 -0.80 5.40 24.89
C LEU A 143 0.61 4.92 25.27
N GLU A 144 0.74 3.64 25.62
CA GLU A 144 2.03 3.02 25.90
C GLU A 144 2.62 2.39 24.62
N GLN A 145 3.92 2.61 24.41
CA GLN A 145 4.60 2.31 23.16
C GLN A 145 5.98 1.69 23.43
N GLU A 146 6.14 0.39 23.16
CA GLU A 146 7.43 -0.27 23.33
C GLU A 146 8.37 0.01 22.16
N ILE A 147 9.64 0.31 22.46
CA ILE A 147 10.74 0.48 21.51
C ILE A 147 11.86 -0.48 21.85
N ARG A 148 12.26 -1.30 20.88
CA ARG A 148 13.41 -2.21 20.94
C ARG A 148 14.52 -1.67 20.04
N ILE A 149 15.69 -1.43 20.61
CA ILE A 149 16.88 -0.96 19.90
C ILE A 149 17.85 -2.12 19.76
N VAL A 150 18.17 -2.49 18.52
CA VAL A 150 19.05 -3.62 18.19
C VAL A 150 20.35 -3.08 17.61
N PRO A 151 21.44 -3.02 18.39
CA PRO A 151 22.72 -2.55 17.88
C PRO A 151 23.40 -3.59 16.98
N LEU A 152 23.87 -3.15 15.80
CA LEU A 152 24.77 -3.94 14.92
C LEU A 152 26.24 -3.54 15.09
N VAL A 153 26.46 -2.35 15.65
CA VAL A 153 27.77 -1.82 16.07
C VAL A 153 27.78 -1.59 17.58
N PRO A 154 28.95 -1.64 18.25
CA PRO A 154 29.03 -1.27 19.66
C PRO A 154 28.54 0.16 19.87
N ILE A 155 27.59 0.34 20.78
CA ILE A 155 26.99 1.64 21.12
C ILE A 155 27.18 1.94 22.60
N VAL A 156 27.35 3.22 22.94
CA VAL A 156 27.32 3.73 24.32
C VAL A 156 26.06 4.58 24.46
N ILE A 157 24.93 3.93 24.73
CA ILE A 157 23.62 4.58 24.87
C ILE A 157 23.04 4.22 26.22
N ASN A 158 22.66 5.24 26.99
CA ASN A 158 21.87 5.09 28.21
C ASN A 158 20.37 5.05 27.83
N SER A 159 19.70 3.93 28.09
CA SER A 159 18.27 3.73 27.80
C SER A 159 17.39 4.74 28.50
N ASP A 160 17.67 5.02 29.78
CA ASP A 160 16.84 5.86 30.64
C ASP A 160 16.89 7.32 30.18
N SER A 161 18.09 7.78 29.79
CA SER A 161 18.25 9.13 29.20
C SER A 161 17.52 9.27 27.87
N LEU A 162 17.55 8.23 27.01
CA LEU A 162 16.84 8.25 25.74
C LEU A 162 15.31 8.24 25.94
N GLU A 163 14.85 7.43 26.88
CA GLU A 163 13.44 7.31 27.25
C GLU A 163 12.91 8.63 27.82
N GLU A 164 13.65 9.26 28.73
CA GLU A 164 13.30 10.56 29.29
C GLU A 164 13.15 11.63 28.19
N VAL A 165 14.10 11.68 27.25
CA VAL A 165 14.05 12.66 26.15
C VAL A 165 12.82 12.43 25.28
N LEU A 166 12.52 11.19 24.86
CA LEU A 166 11.34 10.91 24.03
C LEU A 166 10.04 11.21 24.77
N ASN A 167 9.91 10.76 26.02
CA ASN A 167 8.72 10.99 26.84
C ASN A 167 8.47 12.48 27.08
N ASN A 168 9.52 13.29 27.21
CA ASN A 168 9.40 14.73 27.31
C ASN A 168 8.91 15.38 26.00
N GLN A 169 9.38 14.92 24.83
CA GLN A 169 8.94 15.46 23.53
C GLN A 169 7.49 15.11 23.20
N PHE A 170 7.03 13.91 23.62
CA PHE A 170 5.70 13.38 23.30
C PHE A 170 4.67 13.52 24.42
N ARG A 171 5.03 14.15 25.55
CA ARG A 171 4.13 14.42 26.67
C ARG A 171 2.83 15.12 26.24
N GLY A 172 2.89 16.02 25.26
CA GLY A 172 1.72 16.69 24.71
C GLY A 172 0.73 15.79 23.96
N ALA A 173 1.17 14.64 23.47
CA ALA A 173 0.31 13.61 22.88
C ALA A 173 -0.13 12.54 23.90
N ASN A 174 0.24 12.66 25.18
CA ASN A 174 0.00 11.65 26.21
C ASN A 174 0.48 10.24 25.78
N VAL A 175 1.64 10.18 25.11
CA VAL A 175 2.31 8.93 24.73
C VAL A 175 3.48 8.68 25.66
N HIS A 176 3.60 7.44 26.12
CA HIS A 176 4.70 6.97 26.95
C HIS A 176 5.46 5.86 26.21
N PHE A 177 6.75 6.08 26.00
CA PHE A 177 7.65 5.12 25.40
C PHE A 177 8.40 4.35 26.48
N ASN A 178 8.49 3.04 26.30
CA ASN A 178 9.33 2.15 27.09
C ASN A 178 10.46 1.65 26.20
N ILE A 179 11.72 1.94 26.54
CA ILE A 179 12.87 1.63 25.68
C ILE A 179 13.68 0.45 26.22
N THR A 180 13.83 -0.58 25.39
CA THR A 180 14.77 -1.68 25.63
C THR A 180 15.92 -1.62 24.64
N VAL A 181 17.15 -1.58 25.15
CA VAL A 181 18.36 -1.73 24.32
C VAL A 181 18.85 -3.17 24.41
N GLU A 182 18.92 -3.85 23.27
CA GLU A 182 19.33 -5.25 23.19
C GLU A 182 20.85 -5.41 23.13
N LYS A 183 21.29 -6.66 23.31
CA LYS A 183 22.69 -7.04 23.10
C LYS A 183 23.07 -6.85 21.62
N LEU A 184 24.36 -6.60 21.39
CA LEU A 184 24.93 -6.50 20.05
C LEU A 184 24.54 -7.72 19.19
N PHE A 185 23.77 -7.49 18.14
CA PHE A 185 23.35 -8.52 17.19
C PHE A 185 24.47 -8.78 16.19
N LYS A 186 24.94 -10.03 16.13
CA LYS A 186 26.07 -10.45 15.28
C LYS A 186 25.55 -11.19 14.05
N ILE A 187 25.97 -10.75 12.87
CA ILE A 187 25.67 -11.39 11.59
C ILE A 187 26.99 -11.59 10.86
N ASP A 188 27.28 -12.81 10.39
CA ASP A 188 28.58 -13.17 9.81
C ASP A 188 28.91 -12.38 8.52
N GLU A 189 27.89 -11.92 7.80
CA GLU A 189 28.02 -11.12 6.57
C GLU A 189 28.06 -9.60 6.81
N PHE A 190 27.98 -9.15 8.07
CA PHE A 190 27.93 -7.73 8.40
C PHE A 190 29.31 -7.13 8.65
N ASP A 191 29.76 -6.28 7.71
CA ASP A 191 30.97 -5.47 7.88
C ASP A 191 30.65 -4.18 8.66
N LYS A 192 31.14 -4.14 9.90
CA LYS A 192 30.97 -3.01 10.85
C LYS A 192 31.61 -1.71 10.38
N THR A 193 32.49 -1.76 9.38
CA THR A 193 33.19 -0.57 8.84
C THR A 193 32.49 0.04 7.63
N LYS A 194 31.51 -0.68 7.05
CA LYS A 194 30.89 -0.27 5.79
C LYS A 194 29.59 0.52 6.02
N LEU A 195 29.51 1.70 5.41
CA LEU A 195 28.30 2.52 5.42
C LEU A 195 27.17 1.89 4.60
N PHE A 196 25.94 2.14 5.02
CA PHE A 196 24.73 1.63 4.38
C PHE A 196 24.38 2.41 3.13
N GLU A 197 23.94 1.69 2.09
CA GLU A 197 23.36 2.28 0.89
C GLU A 197 22.23 3.24 1.27
N ASN A 198 22.16 4.39 0.58
CA ASN A 198 21.10 5.35 0.82
C ASN A 198 19.77 4.83 0.27
N PRO A 199 18.74 4.64 1.10
CA PRO A 199 17.41 4.29 0.65
C PRO A 199 16.74 5.43 -0.15
N SER A 200 15.68 5.10 -0.87
CA SER A 200 14.95 6.07 -1.69
C SER A 200 14.27 7.15 -0.84
N ALA A 201 14.32 8.40 -1.29
CA ALA A 201 13.67 9.54 -0.64
C ALA A 201 12.14 9.39 -0.49
N SER A 202 11.52 8.48 -1.26
CA SER A 202 10.07 8.23 -1.18
C SER A 202 9.63 7.47 0.07
N ARG A 203 10.56 6.87 0.84
CA ARG A 203 10.30 6.03 2.03
C ARG A 203 9.37 4.85 1.75
N LEU A 204 9.45 4.28 0.53
CA LEU A 204 8.58 3.19 0.09
C LEU A 204 9.19 1.79 0.25
N LYS A 205 10.51 1.69 0.41
CA LYS A 205 11.23 0.41 0.53
C LYS A 205 12.54 0.58 1.28
N TYR A 206 12.96 -0.47 1.98
CA TYR A 206 14.30 -0.63 2.51
C TYR A 206 15.29 -0.94 1.38
N THR A 207 16.58 -0.78 1.65
CA THR A 207 17.64 -1.35 0.81
C THR A 207 17.75 -2.86 1.05
N ASP A 208 18.44 -3.60 0.19
CA ASP A 208 18.63 -5.04 0.42
C ASP A 208 19.45 -5.32 1.68
N GLN A 209 20.42 -4.45 2.01
CA GLN A 209 21.22 -4.59 3.23
C GLN A 209 20.32 -4.55 4.47
N MET A 210 19.38 -3.61 4.49
CA MET A 210 18.37 -3.48 5.53
C MET A 210 17.43 -4.68 5.58
N ARG A 211 16.94 -5.16 4.42
CA ARG A 211 16.07 -6.35 4.36
C ARG A 211 16.78 -7.60 4.88
N ASN A 212 18.04 -7.84 4.49
CA ASN A 212 18.80 -9.00 4.94
C ASN A 212 18.91 -9.02 6.47
N ILE A 213 19.26 -7.88 7.09
CA ILE A 213 19.35 -7.75 8.55
C ILE A 213 18.02 -8.04 9.22
N ARG A 214 16.94 -7.43 8.73
CA ARG A 214 15.59 -7.66 9.25
C ARG A 214 15.27 -9.15 9.19
N ASP A 215 15.43 -9.76 8.03
CA ASP A 215 15.01 -11.14 7.78
C ASP A 215 15.83 -12.11 8.63
N THR A 216 17.14 -11.90 8.76
CA THR A 216 18.00 -12.69 9.67
C THR A 216 17.57 -12.53 11.13
N TYR A 217 17.33 -11.30 11.58
CA TYR A 217 16.92 -11.05 12.96
C TYR A 217 15.57 -11.68 13.31
N LEU A 218 14.61 -11.61 12.39
CA LEU A 218 13.26 -12.16 12.58
C LEU A 218 13.19 -13.70 12.49
N ILE A 219 14.20 -14.37 11.93
CA ILE A 219 14.31 -15.84 12.00
C ILE A 219 14.58 -16.27 13.45
N GLU A 220 15.45 -15.55 14.14
CA GLU A 220 15.88 -15.88 15.51
C GLU A 220 14.95 -15.29 16.58
N ASN A 221 14.21 -14.22 16.25
CA ASN A 221 13.38 -13.48 17.18
C ASN A 221 11.95 -13.36 16.68
N LYS A 222 10.98 -13.77 17.50
CA LYS A 222 9.56 -13.65 17.14
C LYS A 222 9.16 -12.18 17.00
N PRO A 223 8.32 -11.84 16.01
CA PRO A 223 7.76 -10.50 15.89
C PRO A 223 6.94 -10.16 17.13
N SER A 224 7.21 -8.99 17.70
CA SER A 224 6.54 -8.44 18.88
C SER A 224 5.78 -7.16 18.53
N ASN A 225 4.79 -6.80 19.35
CA ASN A 225 4.03 -5.55 19.22
C ASN A 225 4.86 -4.35 19.73
N SER A 226 6.02 -4.12 19.11
CA SER A 226 6.99 -3.10 19.49
C SER A 226 7.61 -2.44 18.26
N LEU A 227 8.04 -1.19 18.37
CA LEU A 227 8.86 -0.54 17.36
C LEU A 227 10.28 -1.08 17.43
N LEU A 228 10.82 -1.54 16.31
CA LEU A 228 12.15 -2.11 16.20
C LEU A 228 13.09 -1.15 15.47
N PHE A 229 14.21 -0.77 16.07
CA PHE A 229 15.22 0.08 15.43
C PHE A 229 16.59 -0.58 15.44
N PHE A 230 17.16 -0.82 14.26
CA PHE A 230 18.54 -1.26 14.12
C PHE A 230 19.49 -0.08 14.14
N VAL A 231 20.57 -0.15 14.93
CA VAL A 231 21.64 0.86 14.90
C VAL A 231 22.78 0.39 13.99
N VAL A 232 23.02 1.14 12.92
CA VAL A 232 24.02 0.89 11.87
C VAL A 232 25.19 1.88 11.96
N PRO A 233 26.38 1.59 11.37
CA PRO A 233 27.53 2.48 11.40
C PRO A 233 27.25 3.87 10.81
N GLY A 234 26.32 3.95 9.86
CA GLY A 234 25.92 5.18 9.18
C GLY A 234 25.47 4.90 7.75
N PHE A 235 25.10 5.97 7.04
CA PHE A 235 24.67 5.90 5.64
C PHE A 235 25.70 6.58 4.72
N VAL A 236 25.73 6.18 3.45
CA VAL A 236 26.60 6.79 2.43
C VAL A 236 26.39 8.31 2.36
N ASN A 237 25.15 8.79 2.48
CA ASN A 237 24.86 10.20 2.71
C ASN A 237 24.87 10.48 4.22
N GLN A 238 25.94 11.13 4.68
CA GLN A 238 26.16 11.46 6.09
C GLN A 238 25.10 12.39 6.71
N GLN A 239 24.30 13.07 5.88
CA GLN A 239 23.16 13.88 6.34
C GLN A 239 21.97 13.02 6.76
N MET A 240 21.90 11.77 6.31
CA MET A 240 20.87 10.82 6.74
C MET A 240 21.22 10.29 8.12
N LYS A 241 20.33 10.50 9.09
CA LYS A 241 20.51 10.05 10.49
C LYS A 241 19.67 8.82 10.84
N GLY A 242 18.70 8.50 9.99
CA GLY A 242 17.88 7.32 10.10
C GLY A 242 17.01 7.13 8.86
N PHE A 243 16.38 5.97 8.78
CA PHE A 243 15.40 5.64 7.76
C PHE A 243 14.41 4.60 8.24
N MET A 244 13.13 4.88 8.04
CA MET A 244 12.00 4.00 8.26
C MET A 244 11.06 4.10 7.05
N VAL A 245 10.62 2.93 6.55
CA VAL A 245 9.59 2.86 5.52
C VAL A 245 8.25 3.30 6.10
N LYS A 246 7.45 4.00 5.29
CA LYS A 246 6.13 4.49 5.74
C LYS A 246 5.23 3.35 6.21
N ASN A 247 4.52 3.58 7.31
CA ASN A 247 3.63 2.62 7.98
C ASN A 247 4.32 1.36 8.50
N LYS A 248 5.63 1.41 8.76
CA LYS A 248 6.36 0.27 9.34
C LYS A 248 6.80 0.54 10.76
N ALA A 249 6.76 -0.50 11.57
CA ALA A 249 7.26 -0.51 12.93
C ALA A 249 8.76 -0.88 13.00
N LEU A 250 9.49 -0.79 11.89
CA LEU A 250 10.90 -1.14 11.79
C LEU A 250 11.68 0.03 11.20
N GLY A 251 12.85 0.36 11.75
CA GLY A 251 13.69 1.44 11.25
C GLY A 251 15.18 1.17 11.42
N PHE A 252 15.99 2.00 10.76
CA PHE A 252 17.45 1.97 10.86
C PHE A 252 17.92 3.35 11.30
N LEU A 253 18.81 3.41 12.28
CA LEU A 253 19.38 4.64 12.84
C LEU A 253 20.90 4.61 12.66
N ALA A 254 21.49 5.73 12.26
CA ALA A 254 22.93 5.87 12.27
C ALA A 254 23.43 5.97 13.71
N ASP A 255 24.56 5.34 14.02
CA ASP A 255 25.28 5.60 15.25
C ASP A 255 25.76 7.06 15.25
N ASN A 256 25.36 7.81 16.28
CA ASN A 256 25.74 9.21 16.48
C ASN A 256 26.42 9.44 17.84
N GLN A 257 26.71 8.37 18.60
CA GLN A 257 27.36 8.41 19.94
C GLN A 257 26.77 9.40 20.96
N ASN A 258 25.58 9.94 20.72
CA ASN A 258 24.93 10.97 21.52
C ASN A 258 23.43 10.69 21.61
N ALA A 259 22.92 10.58 22.84
CA ALA A 259 21.53 10.25 23.11
C ALA A 259 20.53 11.27 22.53
N ASN A 260 20.83 12.58 22.57
CA ASN A 260 19.93 13.61 22.01
C ASN A 260 19.85 13.56 20.48
N LEU A 261 20.97 13.26 19.80
CA LEU A 261 20.99 13.10 18.35
C LEU A 261 20.27 11.82 17.91
N LEU A 262 20.43 10.75 18.69
CA LEU A 262 19.70 9.51 18.45
C LEU A 262 18.19 9.68 18.71
N ALA A 263 17.82 10.39 19.78
CA ALA A 263 16.43 10.74 20.08
C ALA A 263 15.81 11.56 18.95
N GLU A 264 16.56 12.51 18.39
CA GLU A 264 16.11 13.30 17.23
C GLU A 264 15.87 12.41 16.01
N ALA A 265 16.82 11.53 15.69
CA ALA A 265 16.71 10.61 14.56
C ALA A 265 15.51 9.67 14.75
N LEU A 266 15.38 9.06 15.94
CA LEU A 266 14.26 8.19 16.28
C LEU A 266 12.92 8.93 16.20
N THR A 267 12.84 10.14 16.75
CA THR A 267 11.62 10.97 16.69
C THR A 267 11.21 11.28 15.26
N LYS A 268 12.18 11.65 14.42
CA LYS A 268 11.94 11.89 12.99
C LYS A 268 11.42 10.64 12.30
N GLU A 269 12.07 9.49 12.51
CA GLU A 269 11.68 8.24 11.87
C GLU A 269 10.33 7.72 12.36
N TYR A 270 10.03 7.84 13.65
CA TYR A 270 8.71 7.56 14.22
C TYR A 270 7.63 8.45 13.58
N LEU A 271 7.84 9.76 13.49
CA LEU A 271 6.84 10.66 12.93
C LEU A 271 6.67 10.48 11.42
N GLU A 272 7.75 10.52 10.65
CA GLU A 272 7.66 10.47 9.18
C GLU A 272 7.39 9.06 8.64
N GLY A 273 7.92 8.05 9.33
CA GLY A 273 7.79 6.63 8.97
C GLY A 273 6.56 5.99 9.57
N PHE A 274 6.41 5.97 10.89
CA PHE A 274 5.33 5.23 11.56
C PHE A 274 4.00 6.00 11.62
N VAL A 275 4.01 7.29 11.94
CA VAL A 275 2.78 8.11 12.12
C VAL A 275 2.37 8.87 10.84
N ASN A 276 3.28 9.02 9.87
CA ASN A 276 3.13 9.84 8.66
C ASN A 276 2.81 11.31 8.94
N ILE A 277 3.60 11.93 9.82
CA ILE A 277 3.57 13.35 10.14
C ILE A 277 4.93 13.96 9.76
N PRO A 278 4.98 15.10 9.06
CA PRO A 278 6.24 15.78 8.78
C PRO A 278 6.96 16.14 10.07
N PHE A 279 8.26 15.84 10.14
CA PHE A 279 9.07 16.23 11.29
C PHE A 279 9.38 17.74 11.22
N ALA A 280 9.05 18.46 12.28
CA ALA A 280 9.36 19.88 12.44
C ALA A 280 9.97 20.13 13.82
N LYS A 281 11.05 20.91 13.86
CA LYS A 281 11.77 21.23 15.10
C LYS A 281 12.16 22.69 15.19
N GLU A 282 12.27 23.17 16.42
CA GLU A 282 12.92 24.43 16.76
C GLU A 282 14.34 24.13 17.28
N LYS A 283 15.36 24.82 16.74
CA LYS A 283 16.74 24.72 17.26
C LYS A 283 16.87 25.56 18.53
N ARG A 284 17.41 24.97 19.59
CA ARG A 284 17.81 25.66 20.84
C ARG A 284 19.33 25.59 21.00
N ILE A 285 19.88 26.46 21.84
CA ILE A 285 21.33 26.66 21.98
C ILE A 285 22.07 25.35 22.31
N ASN A 286 21.44 24.41 23.04
CA ASN A 286 22.01 23.09 23.39
C ASN A 286 21.04 21.92 23.17
N ASP A 287 19.91 22.12 22.47
CA ASP A 287 18.83 21.12 22.37
C ASP A 287 17.92 21.37 21.17
N TRP A 288 16.91 20.54 20.97
CA TRP A 288 15.85 20.73 19.99
C TRP A 288 14.49 20.51 20.64
N LYS A 289 13.47 21.18 20.11
CA LYS A 289 12.10 21.00 20.57
C LYS A 289 11.21 20.63 19.41
N LEU A 290 10.47 19.53 19.58
CA LEU A 290 9.48 19.08 18.63
C LEU A 290 8.33 20.08 18.52
N ILE A 291 7.92 20.39 17.30
CA ILE A 291 6.77 21.24 17.01
C ILE A 291 5.66 20.35 16.44
N LEU A 292 4.57 20.21 17.18
CA LEU A 292 3.35 19.52 16.74
C LEU A 292 2.15 20.45 16.89
N SER A 293 1.18 20.32 15.98
CA SER A 293 -0.12 20.95 16.12
C SER A 293 -1.05 20.12 17.04
N GLN A 294 -2.20 20.69 17.41
CA GLN A 294 -3.24 19.94 18.14
C GLN A 294 -3.66 18.67 17.39
N GLN A 295 -3.84 18.77 16.08
CA GLN A 295 -4.23 17.64 15.25
C GLN A 295 -3.13 16.57 15.22
N ASP A 296 -1.86 16.97 15.22
CA ASP A 296 -0.74 16.04 15.24
C ASP A 296 -0.64 15.28 16.56
N TRP A 297 -0.83 15.94 17.71
CA TRP A 297 -0.89 15.24 19.01
C TRP A 297 -2.02 14.21 19.05
N ILE A 298 -3.20 14.59 18.56
CA ILE A 298 -4.36 13.68 18.47
C ILE A 298 -4.04 12.51 17.53
N ARG A 299 -3.38 12.75 16.39
CA ARG A 299 -2.99 11.69 15.43
C ARG A 299 -1.94 10.75 15.99
N VAL A 300 -0.96 11.26 16.72
CA VAL A 300 0.05 10.45 17.42
C VAL A 300 -0.62 9.56 18.46
N ASN A 301 -1.55 10.11 19.26
CA ASN A 301 -2.26 9.36 20.30
C ASN A 301 -3.29 8.35 19.75
N ASN A 302 -3.93 8.66 18.62
CA ASN A 302 -4.91 7.79 17.95
C ASN A 302 -4.27 6.78 16.98
N ASN A 303 -2.94 6.67 16.94
CA ASN A 303 -2.28 5.73 16.04
C ASN A 303 -2.65 4.29 16.43
N PRO A 304 -3.20 3.46 15.53
CA PRO A 304 -3.82 2.17 15.85
C PRO A 304 -2.89 1.06 16.39
N GLY A 305 -1.61 1.35 16.69
CA GLY A 305 -0.68 0.36 17.26
C GLY A 305 -0.49 -0.86 16.36
N VAL A 306 -0.61 -0.70 15.04
CA VAL A 306 -0.43 -1.80 14.08
C VAL A 306 1.06 -1.94 13.76
N TYR A 307 1.71 -2.91 14.39
CA TYR A 307 3.14 -3.19 14.25
C TYR A 307 3.40 -4.07 13.05
N SER A 308 3.56 -3.45 11.89
CA SER A 308 4.01 -4.15 10.69
C SER A 308 5.53 -4.03 10.58
N LEU A 309 6.27 -5.11 10.89
CA LEU A 309 7.75 -5.15 10.80
C LEU A 309 8.25 -5.51 9.38
N VAL A 310 7.37 -6.10 8.58
CA VAL A 310 7.60 -6.52 7.19
C VAL A 310 6.56 -5.81 6.31
N ASP A 311 6.86 -5.48 5.05
CA ASP A 311 5.85 -4.93 4.12
C ASP A 311 5.81 -5.61 2.78
N ASP A 312 4.57 -5.68 2.33
CA ASP A 312 3.95 -5.99 1.07
C ASP A 312 4.11 -4.98 -0.10
N TYR A 313 4.63 -3.77 0.15
CA TYR A 313 5.00 -2.77 -0.88
C TYR A 313 6.48 -2.82 -1.29
N GLU A 314 7.32 -3.50 -0.52
CA GLU A 314 8.52 -4.11 -1.07
C GLU A 314 8.02 -5.25 -1.98
N ASP A 315 8.69 -5.63 -3.07
CA ASP A 315 8.28 -6.81 -3.82
C ASP A 315 8.45 -8.04 -2.92
N VAL A 316 7.46 -8.31 -2.07
CA VAL A 316 7.47 -9.43 -1.14
C VAL A 316 7.61 -10.68 -2.00
N VAL A 317 8.65 -11.43 -1.68
CA VAL A 317 8.91 -12.72 -2.29
C VAL A 317 7.76 -13.64 -1.92
N THR A 318 6.72 -13.64 -2.74
CA THR A 318 5.64 -14.60 -2.62
C THR A 318 6.11 -15.92 -3.19
N ASN A 319 5.89 -17.01 -2.46
CA ASN A 319 6.18 -18.37 -2.95
C ASN A 319 5.18 -18.88 -4.01
N ASN A 320 4.51 -17.98 -4.71
CA ASN A 320 3.55 -18.29 -5.75
C ASN A 320 3.88 -17.58 -7.07
N GLY A 321 3.53 -18.24 -8.16
CA GLY A 321 3.96 -17.94 -9.50
C GLY A 321 4.21 -19.23 -10.28
N LEU A 322 3.97 -19.20 -11.58
CA LEU A 322 4.14 -20.37 -12.45
C LEU A 322 5.62 -20.74 -12.68
N ILE A 323 6.51 -19.75 -12.63
CA ILE A 323 7.95 -19.90 -12.88
C ILE A 323 8.72 -19.63 -11.58
N ALA A 324 9.53 -20.61 -11.16
CA ALA A 324 10.43 -20.47 -10.01
C ALA A 324 11.85 -20.16 -10.48
N TYR A 325 12.48 -19.17 -9.86
CA TYR A 325 13.83 -18.73 -10.23
C TYR A 325 14.85 -19.36 -9.29
N TYR A 326 15.94 -19.84 -9.85
CA TYR A 326 17.07 -20.39 -9.10
C TYR A 326 18.36 -19.78 -9.60
N LEU A 327 19.26 -19.45 -8.69
CA LEU A 327 20.56 -18.88 -9.02
C LEU A 327 21.66 -19.57 -8.24
N PHE A 328 22.74 -19.96 -8.92
CA PHE A 328 23.90 -20.58 -8.28
C PHE A 328 25.14 -20.45 -9.14
N GLU A 329 26.30 -20.59 -8.50
CA GLU A 329 27.59 -20.58 -9.19
C GLU A 329 28.05 -22.01 -9.48
N GLN A 330 28.57 -22.21 -10.69
CA GLN A 330 28.98 -23.51 -11.20
C GLN A 330 30.38 -23.43 -11.81
N THR A 331 31.22 -24.41 -11.51
CA THR A 331 32.52 -24.63 -12.15
C THR A 331 32.35 -25.21 -13.56
N GLU A 332 33.41 -25.18 -14.37
CA GLU A 332 33.36 -25.66 -15.77
C GLU A 332 32.98 -27.14 -15.89
N ASP A 333 33.29 -27.97 -14.89
CA ASP A 333 32.94 -29.39 -14.83
C ASP A 333 31.49 -29.66 -14.37
N GLY A 334 30.69 -28.60 -14.20
CA GLY A 334 29.29 -28.67 -13.81
C GLY A 334 29.04 -28.81 -12.31
N THR A 335 30.08 -28.70 -11.46
CA THR A 335 29.93 -28.73 -10.00
C THR A 335 29.43 -27.39 -9.47
N ILE A 336 28.41 -27.41 -8.61
CA ILE A 336 27.88 -26.21 -7.95
C ILE A 336 28.81 -25.88 -6.79
N LEU A 337 29.23 -24.62 -6.68
CA LEU A 337 30.05 -24.14 -5.58
C LEU A 337 29.25 -24.19 -4.28
N ILE A 338 29.80 -24.87 -3.27
CA ILE A 338 29.15 -25.04 -1.98
C ILE A 338 29.44 -23.81 -1.12
N LYS A 339 28.38 -23.08 -0.78
CA LYS A 339 28.41 -21.94 0.15
C LYS A 339 28.00 -22.43 1.55
N ASN A 340 28.73 -22.01 2.59
CA ASN A 340 28.45 -22.31 4.01
C ASN A 340 28.23 -23.79 4.34
N ALA A 341 28.87 -24.70 3.60
CA ALA A 341 28.67 -26.15 3.72
C ALA A 341 27.18 -26.57 3.70
N ASN A 342 26.31 -25.83 2.99
CA ASN A 342 24.86 -26.04 3.00
C ASN A 342 24.27 -25.95 1.59
N PHE A 343 23.44 -26.92 1.22
CA PHE A 343 22.70 -26.94 -0.05
C PHE A 343 21.86 -25.66 -0.26
N LEU A 344 21.07 -25.26 0.74
CA LEU A 344 20.13 -24.15 0.61
C LEU A 344 20.84 -22.79 0.51
N ALA A 345 22.06 -22.67 1.04
CA ALA A 345 22.91 -21.49 0.85
C ALA A 345 23.58 -21.47 -0.54
N SER A 346 23.78 -22.64 -1.15
CA SER A 346 24.46 -22.79 -2.44
C SER A 346 23.52 -22.57 -3.64
N VAL A 347 22.22 -22.77 -3.47
CA VAL A 347 21.19 -22.61 -4.52
C VAL A 347 20.23 -21.51 -4.11
N ILE A 348 20.44 -20.28 -4.58
CA ILE A 348 19.60 -19.13 -4.24
C ILE A 348 18.26 -19.21 -4.97
N ARG A 349 17.20 -18.79 -4.28
CA ARG A 349 15.79 -18.95 -4.71
C ARG A 349 15.07 -17.61 -4.55
N PRO A 350 15.39 -16.62 -5.40
CA PRO A 350 15.05 -15.24 -5.10
C PRO A 350 13.54 -14.99 -5.20
N MET A 351 12.82 -15.67 -6.10
CA MET A 351 11.39 -15.39 -6.31
C MET A 351 10.68 -16.45 -7.16
N LYS A 352 9.34 -16.39 -7.13
CA LYS A 352 8.48 -16.94 -8.18
C LYS A 352 7.71 -15.82 -8.90
N LYS A 353 7.52 -15.99 -10.21
CA LYS A 353 6.73 -15.09 -11.08
C LYS A 353 5.78 -15.88 -11.96
N ASN A 354 4.85 -15.19 -12.61
CA ASN A 354 3.98 -15.82 -13.60
C ASN A 354 4.65 -16.00 -14.98
N THR A 355 5.79 -15.34 -15.23
CA THR A 355 6.53 -15.38 -16.50
C THR A 355 8.00 -15.71 -16.28
N TYR A 356 8.66 -16.20 -17.33
CA TYR A 356 10.13 -16.19 -17.44
C TYR A 356 10.67 -14.75 -17.52
N SER A 357 11.98 -14.58 -17.31
CA SER A 357 12.63 -13.28 -17.46
C SER A 357 12.77 -12.95 -18.94
N TYR A 358 12.59 -11.67 -19.26
CA TYR A 358 12.63 -11.17 -20.62
C TYR A 358 13.99 -10.54 -20.92
N HIS A 359 14.80 -11.23 -21.73
CA HIS A 359 16.12 -10.79 -22.13
C HIS A 359 16.23 -10.70 -23.64
N LEU A 360 16.58 -9.53 -24.16
CA LEU A 360 16.78 -9.31 -25.60
C LEU A 360 18.26 -9.13 -25.93
N GLN A 361 18.75 -9.90 -26.89
CA GLN A 361 20.06 -9.72 -27.51
C GLN A 361 19.90 -9.31 -28.97
N ILE A 362 19.58 -8.03 -29.15
CA ILE A 362 19.41 -7.44 -30.47
C ILE A 362 20.81 -7.20 -31.07
N ASP A 363 21.18 -8.01 -32.04
CA ASP A 363 22.37 -7.83 -32.88
C ASP A 363 22.07 -7.03 -34.17
N ASN A 364 20.81 -7.03 -34.62
CA ASN A 364 20.37 -6.30 -35.80
C ASN A 364 20.06 -4.82 -35.51
N PHE A 365 20.77 -3.91 -36.18
CA PHE A 365 20.58 -2.47 -36.02
C PHE A 365 19.15 -1.99 -36.30
N LEU A 366 18.40 -2.66 -37.18
CA LEU A 366 17.03 -2.31 -37.55
C LEU A 366 16.03 -2.55 -36.41
N PHE A 367 16.34 -3.48 -35.49
CA PHE A 367 15.54 -3.79 -34.31
C PHE A 367 15.95 -2.99 -33.07
N LYS A 368 17.06 -2.25 -33.14
CA LYS A 368 17.53 -1.39 -32.05
C LYS A 368 16.48 -0.33 -31.74
N THR A 369 16.17 -0.19 -30.46
CA THR A 369 15.14 0.77 -30.02
C THR A 369 15.63 2.20 -30.26
N ILE A 370 14.83 3.00 -30.96
CA ILE A 370 15.06 4.42 -31.19
C ILE A 370 14.37 5.25 -30.10
N PHE A 371 13.11 4.96 -29.83
CA PHE A 371 12.32 5.61 -28.77
C PHE A 371 11.28 4.64 -28.20
N ARG A 372 10.65 5.02 -27.08
CA ARG A 372 9.59 4.23 -26.43
C ARG A 372 8.28 5.00 -26.32
N ILE A 373 7.16 4.35 -26.60
CA ILE A 373 5.81 4.88 -26.37
C ILE A 373 5.09 3.96 -25.38
N LYS A 374 4.68 4.47 -24.20
CA LYS A 374 4.02 3.68 -23.14
C LYS A 374 4.76 2.36 -22.84
N SER A 375 6.09 2.46 -22.71
CA SER A 375 7.02 1.34 -22.47
C SER A 375 7.21 0.35 -23.62
N ARG A 376 6.60 0.55 -24.79
CA ARG A 376 6.88 -0.26 -25.99
C ARG A 376 8.04 0.33 -26.81
N PRO A 377 9.05 -0.47 -27.17
CA PRO A 377 10.14 -0.02 -28.03
C PRO A 377 9.66 0.17 -29.47
N PHE A 378 10.06 1.28 -30.09
CA PHE A 378 9.91 1.52 -31.52
C PHE A 378 11.29 1.53 -32.17
N ASN A 379 11.42 0.85 -33.31
CA ASN A 379 12.67 0.69 -34.05
C ASN A 379 12.52 1.16 -35.51
N SER A 380 13.59 1.05 -36.30
CA SER A 380 13.61 1.47 -37.71
C SER A 380 12.57 0.73 -38.57
N LEU A 381 12.32 -0.56 -38.32
CA LEU A 381 11.32 -1.33 -39.05
C LEU A 381 9.89 -0.87 -38.76
N HIS A 382 9.60 -0.38 -37.56
CA HIS A 382 8.29 0.21 -37.26
C HIS A 382 8.05 1.48 -38.11
N LEU A 383 9.05 2.36 -38.17
CA LEU A 383 9.01 3.56 -39.01
C LEU A 383 8.85 3.20 -40.50
N LEU A 384 9.69 2.27 -40.99
CA LEU A 384 9.60 1.77 -42.37
C LEU A 384 8.24 1.15 -42.67
N SER A 385 7.67 0.38 -41.74
CA SER A 385 6.34 -0.24 -41.90
C SER A 385 5.24 0.80 -42.10
N VAL A 386 5.28 1.90 -41.35
CA VAL A 386 4.33 3.02 -41.53
C VAL A 386 4.56 3.67 -42.90
N ILE A 387 5.81 3.96 -43.26
CA ILE A 387 6.15 4.61 -44.55
C ILE A 387 5.70 3.73 -45.73
N ILE A 388 6.00 2.44 -45.72
CA ILE A 388 5.61 1.47 -46.75
C ILE A 388 4.09 1.38 -46.85
N SER A 389 3.38 1.36 -45.71
CA SER A 389 1.91 1.37 -45.70
C SER A 389 1.35 2.61 -46.38
N PHE A 390 1.90 3.78 -46.06
CA PHE A 390 1.49 5.04 -46.69
C PHE A 390 1.75 5.05 -48.19
N VAL A 391 2.97 4.71 -48.64
CA VAL A 391 3.36 4.73 -50.05
C VAL A 391 2.58 3.69 -50.86
N GLY A 392 2.53 2.44 -50.37
CA GLY A 392 1.84 1.34 -51.03
C GLY A 392 0.34 1.59 -51.20
N LEU A 393 -0.32 2.17 -50.19
CA LEU A 393 -1.74 2.47 -50.28
C LEU A 393 -2.02 3.74 -51.08
N ILE A 394 -1.17 4.76 -51.06
CA ILE A 394 -1.30 5.90 -51.98
C ILE A 394 -1.23 5.41 -53.44
N TYR A 395 -0.31 4.50 -53.76
CA TYR A 395 -0.18 3.94 -55.11
C TYR A 395 -1.36 3.02 -55.47
N GLY A 396 -1.69 2.05 -54.61
CA GLY A 396 -2.80 1.11 -54.84
C GLY A 396 -4.17 1.80 -54.95
N PHE A 397 -4.40 2.88 -54.17
CA PHE A 397 -5.65 3.62 -54.23
C PHE A 397 -5.79 4.53 -55.45
N ARG A 398 -4.69 4.93 -56.12
CA ARG A 398 -4.80 5.59 -57.43
C ARG A 398 -5.48 4.66 -58.44
N LYS A 399 -5.10 3.38 -58.44
CA LYS A 399 -5.69 2.35 -59.30
C LYS A 399 -7.12 2.00 -58.89
N LEU A 400 -7.39 1.84 -57.59
CA LEU A 400 -8.74 1.56 -57.08
C LEU A 400 -9.71 2.72 -57.36
N ARG A 401 -9.27 3.97 -57.23
CA ARG A 401 -10.11 5.15 -57.51
C ARG A 401 -10.43 5.28 -58.98
N ALA A 402 -9.49 4.94 -59.87
CA ALA A 402 -9.73 4.87 -61.31
C ALA A 402 -10.79 3.78 -61.63
N PHE A 403 -10.67 2.61 -61.01
CA PHE A 403 -11.65 1.52 -61.15
C PHE A 403 -13.04 1.88 -60.59
N LEU A 404 -13.12 2.47 -59.40
CA LEU A 404 -14.41 2.86 -58.80
C LEU A 404 -15.10 3.98 -59.61
N LYS A 405 -14.33 4.90 -60.20
CA LYS A 405 -14.87 5.92 -61.10
C LYS A 405 -15.45 5.32 -62.38
N SER A 406 -14.90 4.22 -62.90
CA SER A 406 -15.46 3.57 -64.10
C SER A 406 -16.74 2.78 -63.81
N LYS A 407 -16.97 2.34 -62.55
CA LYS A 407 -18.15 1.56 -62.15
C LYS A 407 -19.29 2.40 -61.55
N LEU A 408 -19.02 3.55 -60.94
CA LEU A 408 -20.01 4.34 -60.18
C LEU A 408 -20.16 5.76 -60.73
N LYS A 409 -21.37 6.10 -61.21
CA LYS A 409 -21.71 7.42 -61.79
C LYS A 409 -21.85 8.59 -60.78
N LYS A 410 -21.37 8.44 -59.53
CA LYS A 410 -21.45 9.46 -58.47
C LYS A 410 -20.05 9.88 -57.99
N PRO A 411 -19.40 10.87 -58.62
CA PRO A 411 -17.97 11.17 -58.40
C PRO A 411 -17.65 11.66 -56.98
N ARG A 412 -18.56 12.40 -56.32
CA ARG A 412 -18.38 12.87 -54.94
C ARG A 412 -18.41 11.73 -53.93
N LEU A 413 -19.36 10.80 -54.08
CA LEU A 413 -19.49 9.63 -53.22
C LEU A 413 -18.29 8.68 -53.40
N VAL A 414 -17.86 8.45 -54.64
CA VAL A 414 -16.66 7.65 -54.96
C VAL A 414 -15.41 8.27 -54.33
N SER A 415 -15.26 9.60 -54.39
CA SER A 415 -14.14 10.30 -53.76
C SER A 415 -14.14 10.17 -52.25
N PHE A 416 -15.29 10.32 -51.60
CA PHE A 416 -15.43 10.15 -50.16
C PHE A 416 -15.12 8.71 -49.72
N LEU A 417 -15.77 7.73 -50.35
CA LEU A 417 -15.62 6.32 -50.02
C LEU A 417 -14.19 5.83 -50.27
N SER A 418 -13.58 6.20 -51.40
CA SER A 418 -12.18 5.84 -51.68
C SER A 418 -11.21 6.41 -50.65
N ARG A 419 -11.38 7.66 -50.20
CA ARG A 419 -10.55 8.24 -49.12
C ARG A 419 -10.79 7.55 -47.79
N PHE A 420 -12.03 7.23 -47.44
CA PHE A 420 -12.35 6.53 -46.20
C PHE A 420 -11.72 5.12 -46.16
N ILE A 421 -11.84 4.36 -47.25
CA ILE A 421 -11.22 3.03 -47.38
C ILE A 421 -9.69 3.17 -47.38
N GLN A 422 -9.13 4.22 -48.00
CA GLN A 422 -7.68 4.47 -47.99
C GLN A 422 -7.16 4.71 -46.57
N TRP A 423 -7.76 5.64 -45.82
CA TRP A 423 -7.35 5.93 -44.45
C TRP A 423 -7.54 4.74 -43.52
N SER A 424 -8.67 4.03 -43.65
CA SER A 424 -8.92 2.81 -42.88
C SER A 424 -7.89 1.72 -43.20
N GLY A 425 -7.57 1.54 -44.48
CA GLY A 425 -6.56 0.59 -44.95
C GLY A 425 -5.16 0.92 -44.43
N ILE A 426 -4.78 2.21 -44.41
CA ILE A 426 -3.49 2.66 -43.87
C ILE A 426 -3.39 2.31 -42.39
N ILE A 427 -4.44 2.58 -41.61
CA ILE A 427 -4.46 2.29 -40.18
C ILE A 427 -4.35 0.78 -39.93
N VAL A 428 -5.14 -0.03 -40.65
CA VAL A 428 -5.16 -1.49 -40.47
C VAL A 428 -3.83 -2.12 -40.88
N ILE A 429 -3.30 -1.78 -42.06
CA ILE A 429 -2.04 -2.36 -42.56
C ILE A 429 -0.86 -1.91 -41.68
N SER A 430 -0.82 -0.64 -41.29
CA SER A 430 0.22 -0.15 -40.36
C SER A 430 0.16 -0.90 -39.03
N TYR A 431 -1.05 -1.11 -38.48
CA TYR A 431 -1.22 -1.88 -37.25
C TYR A 431 -0.75 -3.34 -37.40
N VAL A 432 -1.08 -4.01 -38.51
CA VAL A 432 -0.65 -5.38 -38.80
C VAL A 432 0.87 -5.46 -38.95
N LEU A 433 1.49 -4.57 -39.73
CA LEU A 433 2.94 -4.56 -39.91
C LEU A 433 3.69 -4.26 -38.61
N ILE A 434 3.21 -3.30 -37.81
CA ILE A 434 3.75 -3.06 -36.46
C ILE A 434 3.68 -4.35 -35.63
N LYS A 435 2.59 -5.12 -35.72
CA LYS A 435 2.49 -6.41 -35.03
C LYS A 435 3.43 -7.48 -35.55
N VAL A 436 3.71 -7.50 -36.84
CA VAL A 436 4.73 -8.39 -37.43
C VAL A 436 6.12 -8.02 -36.92
N VAL A 437 6.45 -6.73 -36.83
CA VAL A 437 7.73 -6.28 -36.27
C VAL A 437 7.81 -6.59 -34.77
N ASP A 438 6.73 -6.36 -33.99
CA ASP A 438 6.64 -6.77 -32.57
C ASP A 438 6.96 -8.27 -32.40
N LEU A 439 6.42 -9.13 -33.29
CA LEU A 439 6.69 -10.57 -33.27
C LEU A 439 8.16 -10.88 -33.57
N GLY A 440 8.82 -10.10 -34.44
CA GLY A 440 10.24 -10.27 -34.72
C GLY A 440 11.15 -10.11 -33.50
N TYR A 441 10.72 -9.42 -32.44
CA TYR A 441 11.49 -9.33 -31.20
C TYR A 441 11.69 -10.67 -30.50
N SER A 442 10.80 -11.65 -30.70
CA SER A 442 10.95 -12.98 -30.10
C SER A 442 12.14 -13.76 -30.68
N TRP A 443 12.66 -13.35 -31.85
CA TRP A 443 13.87 -13.96 -32.42
C TRP A 443 15.15 -13.57 -31.68
N PHE A 444 15.12 -12.46 -30.94
CA PHE A 444 16.24 -11.97 -30.14
C PHE A 444 16.07 -12.29 -28.65
N GLU A 445 14.99 -12.99 -28.29
CA GLU A 445 14.72 -13.38 -26.91
C GLU A 445 15.63 -14.53 -26.48
N VAL A 446 16.31 -14.36 -25.36
CA VAL A 446 17.23 -15.35 -24.81
C VAL A 446 16.45 -16.32 -23.94
N ASN A 447 16.08 -17.46 -24.50
CA ASN A 447 15.37 -18.54 -23.79
C ASN A 447 16.33 -19.63 -23.24
N ASP A 448 17.54 -19.70 -23.77
CA ASP A 448 18.63 -20.55 -23.28
C ASP A 448 19.97 -19.94 -23.73
N GLY A 449 20.95 -19.83 -22.83
CA GLY A 449 22.31 -19.36 -23.15
C GLY A 449 22.77 -18.14 -22.35
N ILE A 450 23.84 -17.49 -22.81
CA ILE A 450 24.49 -16.39 -22.08
C ILE A 450 23.58 -15.17 -22.04
N ILE A 451 23.46 -14.51 -20.88
CA ILE A 451 22.83 -13.20 -20.72
C ILE A 451 23.92 -12.12 -20.70
N LYS A 452 24.24 -11.55 -21.88
CA LYS A 452 25.31 -10.55 -22.01
C LYS A 452 25.14 -9.33 -21.09
N SER A 453 23.90 -8.93 -20.81
CA SER A 453 23.61 -7.78 -19.93
C SER A 453 23.97 -8.01 -18.47
N TYR A 454 24.24 -9.26 -18.06
CA TYR A 454 24.61 -9.60 -16.69
C TYR A 454 26.11 -9.85 -16.52
N ASN A 455 26.89 -9.80 -17.59
CA ASN A 455 28.32 -10.08 -17.53
C ASN A 455 29.05 -9.11 -16.60
N GLY A 456 29.87 -9.66 -15.70
CA GLY A 456 30.63 -8.90 -14.70
C GLY A 456 29.80 -8.30 -13.55
N LEU A 457 28.47 -8.48 -13.55
CA LEU A 457 27.63 -8.03 -12.45
C LEU A 457 27.79 -8.92 -11.22
N LYS A 458 27.58 -8.33 -10.04
CA LYS A 458 27.50 -9.08 -8.80
C LYS A 458 26.16 -9.80 -8.70
N GLU A 459 26.15 -10.89 -7.94
CA GLU A 459 24.98 -11.73 -7.72
C GLU A 459 23.74 -10.94 -7.25
N LYS A 460 23.93 -10.00 -6.32
CA LYS A 460 22.88 -9.10 -5.82
C LYS A 460 22.27 -8.25 -6.94
N GLU A 461 23.10 -7.66 -7.80
CA GLU A 461 22.64 -6.80 -8.90
C GLU A 461 21.84 -7.60 -9.93
N VAL A 462 22.24 -8.84 -10.21
CA VAL A 462 21.48 -9.76 -11.07
C VAL A 462 20.11 -10.08 -10.47
N ILE A 463 20.04 -10.32 -9.16
CA ILE A 463 18.77 -10.55 -8.47
C ILE A 463 17.85 -9.32 -8.58
N ASP A 464 18.36 -8.11 -8.38
CA ASP A 464 17.59 -6.86 -8.51
C ASP A 464 17.05 -6.63 -9.94
N LEU A 465 17.88 -6.93 -10.93
CA LEU A 465 17.48 -6.88 -12.34
C LEU A 465 16.42 -7.93 -12.65
N LEU A 466 16.55 -9.15 -12.11
CA LEU A 466 15.53 -10.20 -12.25
C LEU A 466 14.21 -9.78 -11.58
N PHE A 467 14.24 -9.14 -10.42
CA PHE A 467 13.02 -8.64 -9.74
C PHE A 467 12.28 -7.61 -10.59
N SER A 468 13.00 -6.64 -11.13
CA SER A 468 12.41 -5.59 -11.99
C SER A 468 12.06 -6.05 -13.40
N ASN A 469 12.56 -7.21 -13.83
CA ASN A 469 12.29 -7.78 -15.15
C ASN A 469 10.84 -8.26 -15.25
N ASN A 470 10.05 -7.60 -16.11
CA ASN A 470 8.68 -8.00 -16.42
C ASN A 470 8.53 -8.18 -17.92
N HIS A 471 7.90 -9.28 -18.33
CA HIS A 471 7.64 -9.53 -19.74
C HIS A 471 6.63 -8.49 -20.28
N PRO A 472 6.97 -7.76 -21.36
CA PRO A 472 6.19 -6.58 -21.78
C PRO A 472 4.80 -6.91 -22.36
N SER A 473 4.61 -8.13 -22.87
CA SER A 473 3.39 -8.55 -23.57
C SER A 473 2.69 -9.76 -22.98
N LYS A 474 3.19 -10.33 -21.86
CA LYS A 474 2.73 -11.62 -21.31
C LYS A 474 2.48 -11.47 -19.83
N LEU A 475 1.34 -11.98 -19.36
CA LEU A 475 0.95 -11.93 -17.95
C LEU A 475 1.20 -13.27 -17.23
N GLU A 476 1.29 -14.36 -17.98
CA GLU A 476 1.57 -15.70 -17.45
C GLU A 476 2.13 -16.66 -18.52
N GLU A 477 2.83 -17.69 -18.05
CA GLU A 477 3.19 -18.87 -18.83
C GLU A 477 2.05 -19.88 -18.94
N LYS A 478 2.07 -20.69 -20.00
CA LYS A 478 1.10 -21.78 -20.16
C LYS A 478 1.37 -22.92 -19.18
N GLN A 479 2.62 -23.22 -18.88
CA GLN A 479 3.03 -24.32 -18.01
C GLN A 479 3.84 -23.82 -16.82
N ILE A 480 3.86 -24.62 -15.76
CA ILE A 480 4.70 -24.38 -14.58
C ILE A 480 6.12 -24.84 -14.93
N GLY A 481 7.12 -24.03 -14.64
CA GLY A 481 8.51 -24.30 -14.97
C GLY A 481 9.48 -23.64 -14.00
N SER A 482 10.78 -23.79 -14.27
CA SER A 482 11.85 -23.22 -13.47
C SER A 482 12.83 -22.48 -14.38
N GLU A 483 13.29 -21.31 -13.98
CA GLU A 483 14.36 -20.59 -14.65
C GLU A 483 15.63 -20.70 -13.82
N LEU A 484 16.72 -21.19 -14.43
CA LEU A 484 18.02 -21.25 -13.78
C LEU A 484 18.92 -20.16 -14.35
N ILE A 485 19.49 -19.37 -13.46
CA ILE A 485 20.51 -18.38 -13.76
C ILE A 485 21.83 -18.86 -13.15
N ILE A 486 22.70 -19.39 -14.01
CA ILE A 486 23.94 -20.05 -13.58
C ILE A 486 25.12 -19.12 -13.83
N LYS A 487 25.86 -18.77 -12.77
CA LYS A 487 27.12 -18.04 -12.90
C LYS A 487 28.25 -19.01 -13.20
N ARG A 488 29.04 -18.72 -14.23
CA ARG A 488 30.31 -19.40 -14.53
C ARG A 488 31.37 -18.35 -14.82
N LYS A 489 32.37 -18.23 -13.95
CA LYS A 489 33.34 -17.11 -13.99
C LYS A 489 32.57 -15.78 -13.98
N ASP A 490 32.80 -14.90 -14.95
CA ASP A 490 32.14 -13.59 -15.04
C ASP A 490 30.84 -13.58 -15.88
N ASN A 491 30.42 -14.73 -16.41
CA ASN A 491 29.24 -14.83 -17.28
C ASN A 491 28.06 -15.48 -16.57
N TYR A 492 26.86 -15.03 -16.91
CA TYR A 492 25.59 -15.61 -16.45
C TYR A 492 24.88 -16.32 -17.61
N PHE A 493 24.39 -17.53 -17.35
CA PHE A 493 23.68 -18.37 -18.30
C PHE A 493 22.24 -18.59 -17.85
N LEU A 494 21.30 -18.45 -18.78
CA LEU A 494 19.88 -18.73 -18.58
C LEU A 494 19.55 -20.13 -19.10
N TYR A 495 18.75 -20.86 -18.32
CA TYR A 495 18.23 -22.15 -18.70
C TYR A 495 16.79 -22.34 -18.21
N GLU A 496 15.87 -22.63 -19.12
CA GLU A 496 14.53 -23.09 -18.74
C GLU A 496 14.54 -24.58 -18.37
N ARG A 497 13.88 -24.94 -17.28
CA ARG A 497 13.79 -26.31 -16.74
C ARG A 497 12.37 -26.61 -16.26
N LYS A 498 12.13 -27.90 -16.00
CA LYS A 498 10.86 -28.36 -15.45
C LYS A 498 10.73 -28.00 -13.98
N LYS A 499 9.53 -28.14 -13.44
CA LYS A 499 9.16 -27.73 -12.07
C LYS A 499 9.81 -28.53 -10.93
N VAL A 500 10.33 -29.73 -11.18
CA VAL A 500 11.12 -30.49 -10.19
C VAL A 500 12.58 -30.53 -10.61
N LEU A 501 13.48 -30.07 -9.75
CA LEU A 501 14.93 -30.09 -9.98
C LEU A 501 15.59 -31.17 -9.12
N TYR A 502 16.43 -31.99 -9.73
CA TYR A 502 17.14 -33.07 -9.04
C TYR A 502 18.62 -32.73 -8.89
N PHE A 503 19.08 -32.73 -7.66
CA PHE A 503 20.47 -32.50 -7.28
C PHE A 503 21.08 -33.79 -6.75
N LYS A 504 22.34 -34.04 -7.11
CA LYS A 504 23.19 -35.07 -6.51
C LYS A 504 24.15 -34.41 -5.55
N MET A 505 24.15 -34.85 -4.30
CA MET A 505 25.05 -34.35 -3.27
C MET A 505 25.85 -35.51 -2.66
N ASN A 506 27.17 -35.44 -2.77
CA ASN A 506 28.07 -36.34 -2.06
C ASN A 506 28.49 -35.67 -0.75
N ILE A 507 28.36 -36.38 0.37
CA ILE A 507 28.73 -35.90 1.71
C ILE A 507 30.04 -36.50 2.21
N GLY A 508 30.73 -35.80 3.10
CA GLY A 508 31.91 -36.25 3.85
C GLY A 508 31.57 -37.17 5.03
N LYS A 509 32.59 -37.53 5.82
CA LYS A 509 32.43 -38.38 7.03
C LYS A 509 31.64 -37.68 8.15
N ASP A 510 31.62 -36.36 8.13
CA ASP A 510 30.94 -35.43 9.03
C ASP A 510 29.54 -35.02 8.51
N ASN A 511 29.04 -35.67 7.45
CA ASN A 511 27.77 -35.34 6.80
C ASN A 511 27.74 -33.94 6.14
N LEU A 512 28.90 -33.30 5.94
CA LEU A 512 29.02 -32.03 5.22
C LEU A 512 29.03 -32.25 3.70
N PRO A 513 28.40 -31.37 2.89
CA PRO A 513 28.45 -31.43 1.43
C PRO A 513 29.89 -31.27 0.92
N MET A 514 30.34 -32.21 0.09
CA MET A 514 31.64 -32.14 -0.60
C MET A 514 31.48 -31.83 -2.10
N LYS A 515 30.45 -32.39 -2.73
CA LYS A 515 30.22 -32.21 -4.17
C LYS A 515 28.73 -32.13 -4.47
N LEU A 516 28.31 -31.06 -5.13
CA LEU A 516 26.91 -30.80 -5.48
C LEU A 516 26.77 -30.61 -6.99
N ARG A 517 25.80 -31.26 -7.63
CA ARG A 517 25.50 -31.10 -9.06
C ARG A 517 24.00 -31.15 -9.33
N LEU A 518 23.50 -30.32 -10.23
CA LEU A 518 22.19 -30.51 -10.84
C LEU A 518 22.30 -31.64 -11.87
N ILE A 519 21.49 -32.68 -11.74
CA ILE A 519 21.56 -33.89 -12.59
C ILE A 519 20.41 -33.99 -13.61
N SER A 520 19.21 -33.51 -13.26
CA SER A 520 18.05 -33.58 -14.15
C SER A 520 16.91 -32.68 -13.68
N SER A 521 15.86 -32.57 -14.49
CA SER A 521 14.58 -31.96 -14.11
C SER A 521 13.39 -32.79 -14.60
N SER A 522 12.23 -32.70 -13.93
CA SER A 522 11.03 -33.45 -14.29
C SER A 522 9.73 -32.69 -14.00
N ASP A 523 8.64 -33.13 -14.65
CA ASP A 523 7.29 -32.66 -14.35
C ASP A 523 6.61 -33.46 -13.22
N SER A 524 7.28 -34.52 -12.74
CA SER A 524 6.81 -35.34 -11.64
C SER A 524 7.84 -35.36 -10.51
N LEU A 525 7.35 -35.38 -9.28
CA LEU A 525 8.14 -35.66 -8.09
C LEU A 525 8.40 -37.17 -8.04
N LYS A 526 9.68 -37.54 -8.15
CA LYS A 526 10.17 -38.91 -8.20
C LYS A 526 11.17 -39.11 -7.07
N THR A 527 10.76 -39.77 -6.01
CA THR A 527 11.63 -40.06 -4.86
C THR A 527 11.30 -41.44 -4.33
N ASN A 528 12.26 -42.07 -3.67
CA ASN A 528 12.06 -43.37 -3.04
C ASN A 528 11.12 -43.30 -1.82
N LEU A 529 10.77 -42.09 -1.36
CA LEU A 529 9.79 -41.84 -0.29
C LEU A 529 8.35 -42.02 -0.76
N LEU A 530 8.10 -42.04 -2.07
CA LEU A 530 6.78 -42.21 -2.65
C LEU A 530 6.72 -43.55 -3.38
N PRO A 531 5.61 -44.30 -3.26
CA PRO A 531 5.46 -45.58 -3.95
C PRO A 531 5.42 -45.39 -5.48
N GLU A 532 4.87 -44.27 -5.95
CA GLU A 532 4.79 -43.93 -7.37
C GLU A 532 5.10 -42.45 -7.62
N PRO A 533 5.64 -42.10 -8.81
CA PRO A 533 5.81 -40.71 -9.22
C PRO A 533 4.51 -39.90 -9.23
N ILE A 534 4.48 -38.77 -8.53
CA ILE A 534 3.33 -37.86 -8.52
C ILE A 534 3.58 -36.68 -9.46
N VAL A 535 2.61 -36.34 -10.31
CA VAL A 535 2.69 -35.14 -11.16
C VAL A 535 2.75 -33.90 -10.26
N ALA A 536 3.87 -33.19 -10.28
CA ALA A 536 4.08 -32.05 -9.39
C ALA A 536 3.11 -30.91 -9.74
N LYS A 537 2.44 -30.38 -8.72
CA LYS A 537 1.58 -29.19 -8.85
C LYS A 537 2.26 -27.91 -8.37
N SER A 538 3.45 -28.03 -7.79
CA SER A 538 4.31 -26.93 -7.34
C SER A 538 5.77 -27.23 -7.72
N HIS A 539 6.70 -26.40 -7.22
CA HIS A 539 8.13 -26.52 -7.48
C HIS A 539 8.85 -27.23 -6.36
N TYR A 540 9.73 -28.16 -6.71
CA TYR A 540 10.45 -28.99 -5.76
C TYR A 540 11.93 -29.09 -6.12
N MET A 541 12.78 -29.09 -5.09
CA MET A 541 14.18 -29.48 -5.20
C MET A 541 14.36 -30.82 -4.49
N VAL A 542 14.83 -31.82 -5.21
CA VAL A 542 15.12 -33.15 -4.65
C VAL A 542 16.63 -33.32 -4.58
N VAL A 543 17.16 -33.43 -3.37
CA VAL A 543 18.58 -33.65 -3.11
C VAL A 543 18.80 -35.12 -2.82
N LYS A 544 19.41 -35.83 -3.77
CA LYS A 544 19.82 -37.23 -3.61
C LYS A 544 21.19 -37.27 -2.95
N ILE A 545 21.26 -37.79 -1.72
CA ILE A 545 22.45 -37.78 -0.87
C ILE A 545 23.19 -39.12 -1.01
N TYR A 546 24.49 -39.04 -1.28
CA TYR A 546 25.38 -40.18 -1.45
C TYR A 546 26.56 -40.10 -0.48
N SER A 547 27.03 -41.25 -0.02
CA SER A 547 28.22 -41.38 0.80
C SER A 547 29.50 -40.95 0.04
N PRO A 548 30.65 -40.76 0.73
CA PRO A 548 31.92 -40.48 0.06
C PRO A 548 32.29 -41.53 -0.98
N LYS A 549 31.90 -42.79 -0.74
CA LYS A 549 32.12 -43.94 -1.65
C LYS A 549 31.06 -44.06 -2.76
N GLY A 550 30.13 -43.11 -2.87
CA GLY A 550 29.12 -43.08 -3.93
C GLY A 550 27.90 -43.98 -3.71
N LYS A 551 27.71 -44.54 -2.50
CA LYS A 551 26.50 -45.31 -2.15
C LYS A 551 25.36 -44.33 -1.84
N TRP A 552 24.18 -44.53 -2.42
CA TRP A 552 22.99 -43.75 -2.09
C TRP A 552 22.61 -43.95 -0.61
N LEU A 553 22.23 -42.85 0.06
CA LEU A 553 21.89 -42.84 1.49
C LEU A 553 20.43 -42.46 1.72
N ARG A 554 20.00 -41.30 1.22
CA ARG A 554 18.64 -40.78 1.38
C ARG A 554 18.32 -39.73 0.32
N ASP A 555 17.03 -39.48 0.12
CA ASP A 555 16.55 -38.31 -0.61
C ASP A 555 16.05 -37.27 0.41
N GLN A 556 16.29 -35.98 0.12
CA GLN A 556 15.64 -34.87 0.80
C GLN A 556 14.85 -34.05 -0.20
N VAL A 557 13.63 -33.67 0.16
CA VAL A 557 12.73 -32.92 -0.72
C VAL A 557 12.44 -31.56 -0.09
N TYR A 558 12.74 -30.50 -0.83
CA TYR A 558 12.48 -29.13 -0.41
C TYR A 558 11.47 -28.48 -1.34
N ASN A 559 10.59 -27.63 -0.80
CA ASN A 559 9.86 -26.67 -1.63
C ASN A 559 10.79 -25.52 -2.08
N HIS A 560 10.29 -24.61 -2.90
CA HIS A 560 11.06 -23.45 -3.37
C HIS A 560 11.51 -22.49 -2.23
N LEU A 561 10.80 -22.41 -1.10
CA LEU A 561 11.26 -21.62 0.05
C LEU A 561 12.45 -22.28 0.78
N GLY A 562 12.73 -23.56 0.50
CA GLY A 562 13.72 -24.34 1.23
C GLY A 562 13.16 -25.03 2.47
N VAL A 563 11.83 -25.11 2.61
CA VAL A 563 11.19 -25.91 3.66
C VAL A 563 11.38 -27.38 3.33
N ASP A 564 11.90 -28.15 4.28
CA ASP A 564 12.03 -29.61 4.17
C ASP A 564 10.64 -30.27 4.25
N LEU A 565 10.29 -30.99 3.20
CA LEU A 565 9.04 -31.73 3.04
C LEU A 565 9.23 -33.24 3.22
N THR A 566 10.46 -33.72 3.41
CA THR A 566 10.83 -35.14 3.37
C THR A 566 9.90 -36.02 4.20
N GLN A 567 9.69 -35.70 5.48
CA GLN A 567 8.81 -36.46 6.36
C GLN A 567 7.31 -36.18 6.10
N LYS A 568 6.98 -35.01 5.54
CA LYS A 568 5.60 -34.59 5.29
C LYS A 568 4.97 -35.29 4.09
N LEU A 569 5.78 -35.83 3.18
CA LEU A 569 5.29 -36.58 2.02
C LEU A 569 4.56 -37.87 2.39
N GLU A 570 4.81 -38.41 3.60
CA GLU A 570 4.20 -39.64 4.11
C GLU A 570 2.98 -39.37 5.01
N LEU A 571 2.76 -38.12 5.42
CA LEU A 571 1.66 -37.76 6.31
C LEU A 571 0.35 -37.60 5.54
N GLU A 572 -0.76 -38.03 6.16
CA GLU A 572 -2.08 -37.67 5.67
C GLU A 572 -2.31 -36.17 5.81
N ASP A 573 -2.86 -35.56 4.76
CA ASP A 573 -3.11 -34.13 4.74
C ASP A 573 -4.42 -33.79 5.48
N PRO A 574 -4.35 -32.99 6.56
CA PRO A 574 -5.55 -32.61 7.29
C PRO A 574 -6.37 -31.60 6.47
N PRO A 575 -7.71 -31.72 6.44
CA PRO A 575 -8.57 -30.79 5.70
C PRO A 575 -8.43 -29.38 6.26
N LYS A 576 -8.15 -28.40 5.40
CA LYS A 576 -7.97 -26.99 5.79
C LYS A 576 -9.16 -26.13 5.39
N ARG A 577 -9.39 -25.09 6.18
CA ARG A 577 -10.27 -23.98 5.80
C ARG A 577 -9.43 -22.86 5.21
N ILE A 578 -9.64 -22.56 3.94
CA ILE A 578 -8.91 -21.53 3.20
C ILE A 578 -9.80 -20.31 3.03
N LEU A 579 -9.41 -19.15 3.56
CA LEU A 579 -10.16 -17.90 3.41
C LEU A 579 -9.42 -16.93 2.48
N ILE A 580 -10.10 -16.44 1.43
CA ILE A 580 -9.51 -15.49 0.49
C ILE A 580 -10.27 -14.17 0.48
N PHE A 581 -9.56 -13.09 0.71
CA PHE A 581 -10.04 -11.73 0.52
C PHE A 581 -9.67 -11.22 -0.87
N VAL A 582 -10.64 -10.73 -1.65
CA VAL A 582 -10.44 -10.27 -3.04
C VAL A 582 -10.91 -8.83 -3.19
N ASN A 583 -9.96 -7.90 -3.25
CA ASN A 583 -10.26 -6.46 -3.28
C ASN A 583 -10.71 -5.96 -4.67
N GLY A 584 -11.34 -4.79 -4.68
CA GLY A 584 -11.68 -4.03 -5.88
C GLY A 584 -10.49 -3.21 -6.42
N TYR A 585 -10.80 -2.16 -7.18
CA TYR A 585 -9.75 -1.22 -7.57
C TYR A 585 -9.33 -0.31 -6.40
N ARG A 586 -8.08 0.16 -6.47
CA ARG A 586 -7.40 1.03 -5.53
C ARG A 586 -7.12 2.37 -6.22
N PRO A 587 -7.92 3.41 -5.98
CA PRO A 587 -7.57 4.76 -6.43
C PRO A 587 -6.41 5.30 -5.59
N THR A 588 -5.54 6.12 -6.19
CA THR A 588 -4.47 6.90 -5.49
C THR A 588 -5.02 8.07 -4.68
N SER A 589 -6.32 8.29 -4.79
CA SER A 589 -7.07 9.27 -4.03
C SER A 589 -8.13 8.57 -3.18
N LEU A 590 -8.17 8.92 -1.91
CA LEU A 590 -9.21 8.53 -0.95
C LEU A 590 -10.08 9.72 -0.52
N GLY A 591 -9.94 10.87 -1.20
CA GLY A 591 -10.67 12.09 -0.91
C GLY A 591 -12.19 11.94 -0.99
N SER A 592 -12.90 12.63 -0.10
CA SER A 592 -14.36 12.64 -0.02
C SER A 592 -15.00 13.68 -0.97
N SER A 593 -14.18 14.56 -1.55
CA SER A 593 -14.58 15.63 -2.47
C SER A 593 -13.81 15.56 -3.79
N PHE A 594 -14.33 16.20 -4.85
CA PHE A 594 -13.69 16.26 -6.15
C PHE A 594 -12.32 16.97 -6.08
N GLU A 595 -12.23 18.05 -5.30
CA GLU A 595 -11.02 18.85 -5.10
C GLU A 595 -9.92 18.07 -4.37
N GLU A 596 -10.27 17.31 -3.33
CA GLU A 596 -9.34 16.38 -2.66
C GLU A 596 -8.88 15.30 -3.64
N ASN A 597 -9.82 14.72 -4.40
CA ASN A 597 -9.48 13.70 -5.38
C ASN A 597 -8.55 14.20 -6.47
N PHE A 598 -8.76 15.42 -6.96
CA PHE A 598 -7.94 16.01 -7.99
C PHE A 598 -6.55 16.44 -7.48
N LYS A 599 -6.45 16.86 -6.22
CA LYS A 599 -5.19 17.20 -5.55
C LYS A 599 -4.34 15.94 -5.34
N ASP A 600 -4.94 14.86 -4.86
CA ASP A 600 -4.29 13.56 -4.64
C ASP A 600 -3.85 12.91 -5.96
N ILE A 601 -4.66 13.02 -7.02
CA ILE A 601 -4.30 12.56 -8.37
C ILE A 601 -3.09 13.32 -8.92
N ARG A 602 -3.00 14.64 -8.65
CA ARG A 602 -1.86 15.46 -9.09
C ARG A 602 -0.57 15.11 -8.33
N SER A 603 -0.66 14.75 -7.05
CA SER A 603 0.51 14.42 -6.22
C SER A 603 0.95 12.96 -6.33
N ASN A 604 0.02 12.02 -6.46
CA ASN A 604 0.29 10.57 -6.34
C ASN A 604 0.11 9.80 -7.66
N GLY A 605 -0.22 10.50 -8.75
CA GLY A 605 -0.56 9.88 -10.03
C GLY A 605 -2.03 9.46 -10.11
N LEU A 606 -2.46 8.98 -11.28
CA LEU A 606 -3.89 8.73 -11.57
C LEU A 606 -4.42 7.46 -10.90
N GLU A 607 -3.62 6.39 -10.81
CA GLU A 607 -4.02 5.07 -10.28
C GLU A 607 -2.78 4.28 -9.83
N PHE A 608 -2.94 3.35 -8.87
CA PHE A 608 -1.89 2.39 -8.53
C PHE A 608 -1.61 1.42 -9.69
N PRO A 609 -0.39 0.86 -9.81
CA PRO A 609 -0.09 -0.18 -10.79
C PRO A 609 -1.05 -1.37 -10.66
N ASN A 610 -1.42 -1.97 -11.80
CA ASN A 610 -2.29 -3.15 -11.82
C ASN A 610 -1.68 -4.33 -11.03
N SER A 611 -2.56 -5.23 -10.59
CA SER A 611 -2.16 -6.47 -9.92
C SER A 611 -1.15 -7.30 -10.70
N LEU A 612 -0.23 -7.91 -9.95
CA LEU A 612 0.71 -8.93 -10.44
C LEU A 612 0.05 -10.32 -10.58
N ASN A 613 -1.22 -10.43 -10.20
CA ASN A 613 -2.01 -11.67 -10.17
C ASN A 613 -1.39 -12.79 -9.31
N ARG A 614 -0.94 -12.40 -8.12
CA ARG A 614 -0.36 -13.25 -7.07
C ARG A 614 -1.23 -13.17 -5.81
N LEU A 615 -1.05 -14.13 -4.91
CA LEU A 615 -1.71 -14.16 -3.59
C LEU A 615 -0.71 -13.77 -2.51
N PHE A 616 -1.21 -13.20 -1.41
CA PHE A 616 -0.37 -12.69 -0.33
C PHE A 616 -0.93 -13.14 1.01
N THR A 617 -0.06 -13.33 2.00
CA THR A 617 -0.46 -13.71 3.37
C THR A 617 -0.87 -12.50 4.21
N GLU A 618 -0.62 -11.29 3.72
CA GLU A 618 -0.95 -10.02 4.37
C GLU A 618 -1.74 -9.08 3.45
N ASP A 619 -2.47 -8.13 4.06
CA ASP A 619 -3.27 -7.12 3.36
C ASP A 619 -2.39 -6.01 2.81
N ARG A 620 -1.72 -6.36 1.71
CA ARG A 620 -0.68 -5.57 1.07
C ARG A 620 -0.93 -4.11 0.88
N TYR A 621 -2.18 -3.78 0.64
CA TYR A 621 -2.58 -2.46 0.24
C TYR A 621 -3.47 -1.78 1.25
N SER A 622 -3.51 -2.31 2.48
CA SER A 622 -4.32 -1.73 3.55
C SER A 622 -5.78 -1.56 3.09
N TYR A 623 -6.27 -2.51 2.29
CA TYR A 623 -7.59 -2.44 1.67
C TYR A 623 -8.68 -2.92 2.62
N TRP A 624 -8.35 -3.84 3.52
CA TRP A 624 -9.25 -4.51 4.44
C TRP A 624 -8.95 -4.15 5.88
N HIS A 625 -7.70 -4.36 6.32
CA HIS A 625 -7.32 -4.34 7.74
C HIS A 625 -7.48 -2.98 8.44
N PRO A 626 -7.10 -1.83 7.84
CA PRO A 626 -7.26 -0.53 8.52
C PRO A 626 -8.72 -0.17 8.79
N TRP A 627 -9.65 -0.80 8.07
CA TRP A 627 -11.05 -0.45 8.12
C TRP A 627 -11.80 -1.29 9.14
N LYS A 628 -11.57 -0.97 10.42
CA LYS A 628 -12.14 -1.66 11.59
C LYS A 628 -11.78 -3.15 11.63
N GLN A 629 -10.61 -3.53 11.11
CA GLN A 629 -10.11 -4.90 11.13
C GLN A 629 -11.16 -5.90 10.60
N ILE A 630 -11.87 -5.51 9.52
CA ILE A 630 -13.00 -6.28 9.01
C ILE A 630 -12.57 -7.70 8.58
N ASP A 631 -11.37 -7.83 8.02
CA ASP A 631 -10.76 -9.10 7.68
C ASP A 631 -10.53 -9.98 8.91
N ASP A 632 -10.03 -9.44 10.01
CA ASP A 632 -9.88 -10.20 11.27
C ASP A 632 -11.23 -10.65 11.81
N ALA A 633 -12.26 -9.81 11.68
CA ALA A 633 -13.61 -10.19 12.07
C ALA A 633 -14.17 -11.35 11.22
N PHE A 634 -13.84 -11.39 9.91
CA PHE A 634 -14.12 -12.56 9.06
C PHE A 634 -13.26 -13.77 9.44
N LYS A 635 -11.97 -13.61 9.75
CA LYS A 635 -11.08 -14.69 10.21
C LYS A 635 -11.60 -15.30 11.51
N MET A 636 -11.99 -14.49 12.49
CA MET A 636 -12.60 -14.96 13.73
C MET A 636 -13.91 -15.71 13.48
N ARG A 637 -14.74 -15.25 12.53
CA ARG A 637 -16.03 -15.90 12.23
C ARG A 637 -15.85 -17.22 11.49
N ILE A 638 -14.99 -17.27 10.47
CA ILE A 638 -14.78 -18.44 9.60
C ILE A 638 -13.77 -19.42 10.21
N ASN A 639 -12.93 -18.94 11.15
CA ASN A 639 -11.87 -19.69 11.80
C ASN A 639 -11.00 -20.49 10.79
N PRO A 640 -10.42 -19.81 9.78
CA PRO A 640 -9.67 -20.48 8.72
C PRO A 640 -8.32 -20.99 9.24
N THR A 641 -7.85 -22.11 8.68
CA THR A 641 -6.49 -22.61 8.91
C THR A 641 -5.47 -21.73 8.19
N GLU A 642 -5.80 -21.30 6.97
CA GLU A 642 -4.96 -20.43 6.15
C GLU A 642 -5.82 -19.34 5.53
N TYR A 643 -5.25 -18.15 5.36
CA TYR A 643 -5.92 -17.05 4.70
C TYR A 643 -4.98 -16.29 3.77
N TYR A 644 -5.57 -15.73 2.70
CA TYR A 644 -4.83 -15.06 1.65
C TYR A 644 -5.57 -13.81 1.16
N TYR A 645 -4.80 -12.87 0.64
CA TYR A 645 -5.27 -11.65 0.00
C TYR A 645 -4.92 -11.72 -1.48
N ALA A 646 -5.94 -11.67 -2.32
CA ALA A 646 -5.80 -11.59 -3.77
C ALA A 646 -6.01 -10.13 -4.21
N ASP A 647 -4.97 -9.53 -4.81
CA ASP A 647 -5.07 -8.17 -5.33
C ASP A 647 -5.87 -8.18 -6.65
N GLY A 648 -7.17 -7.93 -6.60
CA GLY A 648 -8.06 -7.75 -7.73
C GLY A 648 -7.95 -6.36 -8.41
N HIS A 649 -6.99 -5.53 -7.99
CA HIS A 649 -6.83 -4.18 -8.52
C HIS A 649 -6.49 -4.17 -10.02
N HIS A 650 -7.32 -3.46 -10.76
CA HIS A 650 -7.14 -3.09 -12.15
C HIS A 650 -7.67 -1.68 -12.33
N SER A 651 -7.14 -0.96 -13.31
CA SER A 651 -7.60 0.38 -13.70
C SER A 651 -9.13 0.54 -13.69
N VAL A 652 -9.63 1.72 -13.29
CA VAL A 652 -11.05 2.11 -13.39
C VAL A 652 -11.56 1.97 -14.82
N ALA A 653 -10.70 1.93 -15.85
CA ALA A 653 -11.10 1.62 -17.21
C ALA A 653 -11.81 0.26 -17.37
N THR A 654 -11.62 -0.65 -16.42
CA THR A 654 -12.29 -1.96 -16.37
C THR A 654 -13.63 -1.95 -15.64
N SER A 655 -13.95 -0.89 -14.91
CA SER A 655 -15.21 -0.66 -14.19
C SER A 655 -16.36 -0.30 -15.15
N ASN A 656 -17.59 -0.16 -14.65
CA ASN A 656 -18.73 0.37 -15.40
C ASN A 656 -18.53 1.83 -15.83
N HIS A 657 -17.68 2.59 -15.13
CA HIS A 657 -17.33 3.97 -15.49
C HIS A 657 -16.44 4.06 -16.74
N ARG A 658 -15.65 3.01 -17.04
CA ARG A 658 -14.78 2.87 -18.24
C ARG A 658 -13.63 3.87 -18.36
N SER A 659 -13.59 4.93 -17.55
CA SER A 659 -12.48 5.86 -17.44
C SER A 659 -12.55 6.62 -16.12
N LEU A 660 -11.40 7.06 -15.63
CA LEU A 660 -11.32 7.88 -14.42
C LEU A 660 -12.01 9.24 -14.59
N ILE A 661 -12.00 9.78 -15.81
CA ILE A 661 -12.69 11.03 -16.16
C ILE A 661 -14.21 10.87 -15.98
N ASN A 662 -14.79 9.77 -16.49
CA ASN A 662 -16.22 9.52 -16.34
C ASN A 662 -16.60 9.34 -14.87
N PHE A 663 -15.78 8.59 -14.11
CA PHE A 663 -15.98 8.39 -12.68
C PHE A 663 -15.98 9.73 -11.93
N SER A 664 -14.95 10.55 -12.15
CA SER A 664 -14.77 11.83 -11.45
C SER A 664 -15.83 12.87 -11.84
N THR A 665 -16.22 12.91 -13.10
CA THR A 665 -17.30 13.79 -13.57
C THR A 665 -18.65 13.37 -13.00
N ASN A 666 -18.94 12.06 -12.95
CA ASN A 666 -20.19 11.58 -12.38
C ASN A 666 -20.25 11.80 -10.87
N SER A 667 -19.15 11.61 -10.15
CA SER A 667 -19.12 11.79 -8.69
C SER A 667 -19.25 13.25 -8.27
N SER A 668 -18.73 14.20 -9.07
CA SER A 668 -18.83 15.63 -8.77
C SER A 668 -20.24 16.21 -8.99
N ILE A 669 -20.97 15.71 -10.00
CA ILE A 669 -22.33 16.17 -10.29
C ILE A 669 -23.39 15.45 -9.46
N TYR A 670 -23.10 14.26 -8.93
CA TYR A 670 -24.10 13.47 -8.20
C TYR A 670 -24.47 14.16 -6.88
N PRO A 671 -25.76 14.23 -6.51
CA PRO A 671 -26.17 14.93 -5.30
C PRO A 671 -25.65 14.22 -4.05
N LYS A 672 -25.21 15.02 -3.08
CA LYS A 672 -24.89 14.54 -1.74
C LYS A 672 -26.14 13.96 -1.07
N ARG A 673 -25.91 13.14 -0.04
CA ARG A 673 -26.95 12.59 0.84
C ARG A 673 -27.85 13.71 1.39
N CYS A 674 -29.17 13.55 1.30
CA CYS A 674 -30.11 14.45 1.97
C CYS A 674 -29.93 14.41 3.50
N ALA A 675 -30.17 15.52 4.20
CA ALA A 675 -30.05 15.57 5.66
C ALA A 675 -31.11 14.69 6.36
N ASP A 676 -32.32 14.63 5.81
CA ASP A 676 -33.43 13.82 6.31
C ASP A 676 -33.52 12.47 5.56
N ASN A 677 -33.76 11.39 6.32
CA ASN A 677 -33.96 10.02 5.85
C ASN A 677 -35.43 9.75 5.43
N LYS A 678 -36.36 10.64 5.76
CA LYS A 678 -37.78 10.51 5.40
C LYS A 678 -38.15 11.35 4.18
N ASN A 679 -37.58 12.55 4.04
CA ASN A 679 -37.89 13.49 2.98
C ASN A 679 -36.71 13.70 2.02
N HIS A 680 -36.82 13.17 0.80
CA HIS A 680 -35.76 13.25 -0.21
C HIS A 680 -36.14 14.22 -1.33
N ILE A 681 -35.21 15.13 -1.69
CA ILE A 681 -35.36 16.07 -2.83
C ILE A 681 -34.43 15.76 -4.00
N CYS A 682 -33.58 14.73 -3.85
CA CYS A 682 -32.48 14.38 -4.77
C CYS A 682 -32.89 13.65 -6.06
N TYR A 683 -34.16 13.73 -6.49
CA TYR A 683 -34.66 12.95 -7.63
C TYR A 683 -34.24 13.49 -9.00
N THR A 684 -33.92 14.78 -9.07
CA THR A 684 -33.43 15.47 -10.27
C THR A 684 -32.14 16.23 -9.96
N THR A 685 -31.25 16.31 -10.94
CA THR A 685 -29.95 16.98 -10.84
C THR A 685 -29.69 17.83 -12.08
N SER A 686 -29.18 19.05 -11.90
CA SER A 686 -28.76 19.94 -12.98
C SER A 686 -27.44 19.46 -13.59
N THR A 687 -27.43 19.16 -14.87
CA THR A 687 -26.23 18.81 -15.64
C THR A 687 -25.79 19.97 -16.53
N VAL A 688 -24.47 20.12 -16.72
CA VAL A 688 -23.90 21.15 -17.60
C VAL A 688 -24.25 20.80 -19.06
N GLY A 689 -25.06 21.62 -19.72
CA GLY A 689 -25.25 21.54 -21.17
C GLY A 689 -24.12 22.24 -21.92
N SER A 690 -24.04 22.06 -23.24
CA SER A 690 -23.08 22.83 -24.04
C SER A 690 -23.34 24.34 -23.89
N ARG A 691 -22.32 25.16 -24.15
CA ARG A 691 -22.34 26.63 -24.04
C ARG A 691 -23.54 27.32 -24.71
N PHE A 692 -24.26 26.62 -25.58
CA PHE A 692 -25.42 27.07 -26.36
C PHE A 692 -26.80 26.64 -25.81
N PHE A 693 -26.91 25.64 -24.93
CA PHE A 693 -28.21 25.05 -24.55
C PHE A 693 -28.55 25.14 -23.05
N GLY A 694 -27.75 25.84 -22.24
CA GLY A 694 -27.99 26.02 -20.81
C GLY A 694 -27.91 24.72 -19.98
N SER A 695 -28.17 24.80 -18.67
CA SER A 695 -28.20 23.62 -17.79
C SER A 695 -29.43 22.76 -18.07
N LYS A 696 -29.26 21.43 -18.17
CA LYS A 696 -30.37 20.49 -18.37
C LYS A 696 -30.66 19.71 -17.10
N GLN A 697 -31.94 19.61 -16.72
CA GLN A 697 -32.38 18.72 -15.62
C GLN A 697 -32.35 17.26 -16.08
N ALA A 698 -31.68 16.41 -15.32
CA ALA A 698 -31.65 14.96 -15.52
C ALA A 698 -32.19 14.24 -14.30
N LYS A 699 -32.88 13.11 -14.50
CA LYS A 699 -33.23 12.20 -13.39
C LYS A 699 -31.94 11.66 -12.77
N THR A 700 -31.73 11.88 -11.47
CA THR A 700 -30.48 11.55 -10.77
C THR A 700 -30.04 10.09 -10.95
N LEU A 701 -30.99 9.14 -10.90
CA LEU A 701 -30.69 7.71 -11.11
C LEU A 701 -30.09 7.39 -12.48
N LYS A 702 -30.37 8.20 -13.52
CA LYS A 702 -29.80 7.99 -14.86
C LYS A 702 -28.31 8.35 -14.93
N LEU A 703 -27.78 9.04 -13.92
CA LEU A 703 -26.36 9.39 -13.81
C LEU A 703 -25.53 8.22 -13.25
N LEU A 704 -26.16 7.20 -12.65
CA LEU A 704 -25.47 6.02 -12.15
C LEU A 704 -24.92 5.17 -13.31
N ALA A 705 -23.65 4.76 -13.21
CA ALA A 705 -22.99 3.88 -14.16
C ALA A 705 -23.50 2.42 -14.07
N THR A 706 -24.73 2.19 -14.51
CA THR A 706 -25.44 0.90 -14.39
C THR A 706 -25.18 -0.05 -15.56
N LYS A 707 -24.60 0.45 -16.66
CA LYS A 707 -24.30 -0.36 -17.85
C LYS A 707 -23.01 -1.16 -17.66
N SER A 708 -23.16 -2.47 -17.52
CA SER A 708 -22.08 -3.45 -17.40
C SER A 708 -20.94 -3.28 -18.41
N ASN A 709 -19.71 -3.19 -17.93
CA ASN A 709 -18.50 -3.26 -18.76
C ASN A 709 -18.02 -4.72 -18.89
N LYS A 710 -18.64 -5.51 -19.77
CA LYS A 710 -18.28 -6.93 -19.96
C LYS A 710 -16.82 -7.17 -20.34
N LYS A 711 -16.23 -6.27 -21.15
CA LYS A 711 -14.81 -6.36 -21.53
C LYS A 711 -13.89 -6.15 -20.32
N GLY A 712 -14.18 -5.13 -19.51
CA GLY A 712 -13.47 -4.88 -18.26
C GLY A 712 -13.62 -6.02 -17.26
N PHE A 713 -14.82 -6.58 -17.15
CA PHE A 713 -15.07 -7.79 -16.36
C PHE A 713 -14.16 -8.95 -16.79
N LYS A 714 -14.08 -9.25 -18.09
CA LYS A 714 -13.28 -10.35 -18.60
C LYS A 714 -11.77 -10.17 -18.36
N ILE A 715 -11.29 -8.94 -18.38
CA ILE A 715 -9.89 -8.63 -18.04
C ILE A 715 -9.59 -9.04 -16.59
N ARG A 716 -10.45 -8.61 -15.64
CA ARG A 716 -10.28 -8.96 -14.22
C ARG A 716 -10.48 -10.45 -13.97
N GLU A 717 -11.45 -11.06 -14.62
CA GLU A 717 -11.65 -12.51 -14.57
C GLU A 717 -10.40 -13.26 -15.06
N ASN A 718 -9.75 -12.80 -16.13
CA ASN A 718 -8.49 -13.41 -16.56
C ASN A 718 -7.36 -13.22 -15.54
N GLY A 719 -7.26 -12.05 -14.91
CA GLY A 719 -6.33 -11.82 -13.80
C GLY A 719 -6.57 -12.78 -12.63
N GLY A 720 -7.83 -12.96 -12.25
CA GLY A 720 -8.23 -13.89 -11.21
C GLY A 720 -7.98 -15.36 -11.55
N ARG A 721 -8.13 -15.75 -12.83
CA ARG A 721 -7.74 -17.09 -13.28
C ARG A 721 -6.25 -17.35 -13.03
N ILE A 722 -5.38 -16.39 -13.34
CA ILE A 722 -3.93 -16.48 -13.07
C ILE A 722 -3.70 -16.68 -11.56
N ALA A 723 -4.37 -15.89 -10.72
CA ALA A 723 -4.28 -16.07 -9.27
C ALA A 723 -4.82 -17.43 -8.81
N GLY A 724 -5.90 -17.95 -9.40
CA GLY A 724 -6.39 -19.30 -9.11
C GLY A 724 -5.37 -20.39 -9.44
N ARG A 725 -4.57 -20.22 -10.49
CA ARG A 725 -3.47 -21.15 -10.79
C ARG A 725 -2.42 -21.11 -9.70
N ASN A 726 -2.07 -19.90 -9.25
CA ASN A 726 -1.15 -19.68 -8.14
C ASN A 726 -1.66 -20.29 -6.82
N LEU A 727 -2.96 -20.16 -6.54
CA LEU A 727 -3.59 -20.79 -5.37
C LEU A 727 -3.46 -22.31 -5.42
N VAL A 728 -3.76 -22.93 -6.57
CA VAL A 728 -3.64 -24.39 -6.73
C VAL A 728 -2.21 -24.85 -6.47
N GLN A 729 -1.20 -24.08 -6.90
CA GLN A 729 0.20 -24.41 -6.60
C GLN A 729 0.51 -24.33 -5.10
N MET A 730 0.05 -23.28 -4.41
CA MET A 730 0.27 -23.10 -2.98
C MET A 730 -0.40 -24.21 -2.17
N LEU A 731 -1.67 -24.51 -2.47
CA LEU A 731 -2.43 -25.56 -1.79
C LEU A 731 -1.93 -26.97 -2.11
N ASN A 732 -1.02 -27.13 -3.07
CA ASN A 732 -0.37 -28.39 -3.42
C ASN A 732 1.17 -28.28 -3.33
N GLU A 733 1.67 -27.49 -2.37
CA GLU A 733 3.09 -27.54 -1.96
C GLU A 733 3.45 -28.89 -1.34
N LEU A 734 2.50 -29.53 -0.66
CA LEU A 734 2.50 -30.97 -0.49
C LEU A 734 1.70 -31.58 -1.66
N PRO A 735 2.17 -32.64 -2.32
CA PRO A 735 1.47 -33.17 -3.49
C PRO A 735 0.04 -33.67 -3.14
N ASN A 736 -0.97 -33.25 -3.92
CA ASN A 736 -2.37 -33.71 -3.89
C ASN A 736 -3.21 -33.39 -2.64
N THR A 737 -2.82 -32.39 -1.86
CA THR A 737 -3.45 -32.04 -0.58
C THR A 737 -4.77 -31.26 -0.72
N SER A 738 -4.91 -30.42 -1.76
CA SER A 738 -6.00 -29.44 -1.81
C SER A 738 -7.44 -29.98 -1.97
N LYS A 739 -7.62 -31.27 -2.27
CA LYS A 739 -8.96 -31.82 -2.60
C LYS A 739 -9.92 -31.82 -1.41
N ASN A 740 -9.39 -31.99 -0.19
CA ASN A 740 -10.18 -32.05 1.03
C ASN A 740 -10.37 -30.66 1.66
N ASP A 741 -9.64 -29.66 1.19
CA ASP A 741 -9.76 -28.29 1.67
C ASP A 741 -11.12 -27.68 1.31
N THR A 742 -11.52 -26.68 2.11
CA THR A 742 -12.74 -25.91 1.89
C THR A 742 -12.42 -24.44 1.71
N LEU A 743 -12.81 -23.88 0.57
CA LEU A 743 -12.58 -22.50 0.18
C LEU A 743 -13.73 -21.57 0.61
N TYR A 744 -13.36 -20.45 1.21
CA TYR A 744 -14.20 -19.32 1.56
C TYR A 744 -13.68 -18.08 0.85
N ILE A 745 -14.57 -17.28 0.28
CA ILE A 745 -14.18 -16.05 -0.43
C ILE A 745 -14.98 -14.87 0.09
N VAL A 746 -14.29 -13.77 0.38
CA VAL A 746 -14.87 -12.45 0.62
C VAL A 746 -14.41 -11.53 -0.51
N ALA A 747 -15.31 -11.19 -1.43
CA ALA A 747 -15.00 -10.33 -2.57
C ALA A 747 -15.69 -8.98 -2.43
N HIS A 748 -14.97 -7.90 -2.70
CA HIS A 748 -15.51 -6.54 -2.67
C HIS A 748 -15.47 -5.88 -4.06
N SER A 749 -16.53 -5.15 -4.45
CA SER A 749 -16.55 -4.35 -5.68
C SER A 749 -16.26 -5.21 -6.93
N MET A 750 -15.44 -4.72 -7.87
CA MET A 750 -14.93 -5.46 -9.01
C MET A 750 -14.00 -6.64 -8.63
N GLY A 751 -13.64 -6.80 -7.36
CA GLY A 751 -13.02 -8.02 -6.84
C GLY A 751 -13.92 -9.25 -7.06
N PHE A 752 -15.23 -9.07 -7.19
CA PHE A 752 -16.16 -10.11 -7.65
C PHE A 752 -15.75 -10.70 -9.01
N ALA A 753 -15.44 -9.86 -10.00
CA ALA A 753 -15.04 -10.30 -11.34
C ALA A 753 -13.73 -11.09 -11.31
N TYR A 754 -12.79 -10.65 -10.49
CA TYR A 754 -11.53 -11.35 -10.24
C TYR A 754 -11.77 -12.70 -9.58
N ALA A 755 -12.57 -12.74 -8.51
CA ALA A 755 -12.93 -13.97 -7.81
C ALA A 755 -13.60 -15.00 -8.75
N GLN A 756 -14.41 -14.58 -9.73
CA GLN A 756 -14.96 -15.52 -10.73
C GLN A 756 -13.87 -16.26 -11.52
N GLY A 757 -12.79 -15.57 -11.89
CA GLY A 757 -11.65 -16.17 -12.56
C GLY A 757 -10.96 -17.21 -11.69
N LEU A 758 -10.73 -16.86 -10.42
CA LEU A 758 -10.12 -17.75 -9.42
C LEU A 758 -10.98 -19.00 -9.24
N ILE A 759 -12.29 -18.84 -9.00
CA ILE A 759 -13.26 -19.92 -8.83
C ILE A 759 -13.26 -20.86 -10.03
N ASN A 760 -13.25 -20.32 -11.24
CA ASN A 760 -13.22 -21.13 -12.46
C ASN A 760 -11.99 -22.02 -12.56
N GLU A 761 -10.84 -21.54 -12.08
CA GLU A 761 -9.59 -22.32 -12.12
C GLU A 761 -9.54 -23.40 -11.03
N VAL A 762 -10.11 -23.15 -9.85
CA VAL A 762 -10.05 -24.08 -8.72
C VAL A 762 -11.22 -25.07 -8.66
N ARG A 763 -12.25 -24.88 -9.50
CA ARG A 763 -13.42 -25.76 -9.56
C ARG A 763 -12.99 -27.23 -9.75
N GLY A 764 -13.54 -28.11 -8.92
CA GLY A 764 -13.23 -29.55 -8.93
C GLY A 764 -11.87 -29.92 -8.34
N LYS A 765 -11.11 -28.95 -7.80
CA LYS A 765 -9.81 -29.16 -7.14
C LYS A 765 -9.83 -28.86 -5.63
N ILE A 766 -10.91 -28.25 -5.14
CA ILE A 766 -11.16 -27.86 -3.75
C ILE A 766 -12.68 -27.81 -3.51
N ASN A 767 -13.12 -27.99 -2.26
CA ASN A 767 -14.53 -27.85 -1.88
C ASN A 767 -14.91 -26.37 -1.68
N PHE A 768 -16.14 -25.99 -2.00
CA PHE A 768 -16.60 -24.61 -1.87
C PHE A 768 -17.50 -24.42 -0.65
N GLY A 769 -16.96 -23.72 0.34
CA GLY A 769 -17.63 -23.43 1.61
C GLY A 769 -18.61 -22.27 1.47
N SER A 770 -18.12 -21.03 1.46
CA SER A 770 -19.02 -19.87 1.39
C SER A 770 -18.44 -18.71 0.59
N TYR A 771 -19.30 -18.01 -0.14
CA TYR A 771 -18.94 -16.87 -0.98
C TYR A 771 -19.72 -15.62 -0.60
N TYR A 772 -19.02 -14.66 -0.02
CA TYR A 772 -19.56 -13.39 0.45
C TYR A 772 -19.18 -12.28 -0.52
N ILE A 773 -20.17 -11.66 -1.15
CA ILE A 773 -19.98 -10.68 -2.22
C ILE A 773 -20.46 -9.32 -1.72
N LEU A 774 -19.51 -8.44 -1.40
CA LEU A 774 -19.75 -7.12 -0.84
C LEU A 774 -19.71 -6.06 -1.95
N ALA A 775 -20.75 -5.25 -2.06
CA ALA A 775 -20.87 -4.15 -3.01
C ALA A 775 -20.47 -4.50 -4.47
N PRO A 776 -20.85 -5.66 -5.05
CA PRO A 776 -20.31 -6.06 -6.35
C PRO A 776 -20.63 -5.07 -7.47
N GLU A 777 -19.57 -4.59 -8.11
CA GLU A 777 -19.69 -3.82 -9.35
C GLU A 777 -19.83 -4.78 -10.53
N ASN A 778 -20.61 -4.37 -11.54
CA ASN A 778 -20.73 -5.11 -12.80
C ASN A 778 -21.20 -6.57 -12.59
N ALA A 779 -21.94 -6.80 -11.51
CA ALA A 779 -22.33 -8.11 -11.00
C ALA A 779 -23.09 -8.94 -12.05
N SER A 780 -23.92 -8.28 -12.86
CA SER A 780 -24.71 -8.91 -13.93
C SER A 780 -23.89 -9.43 -15.12
N ALA A 781 -22.59 -9.14 -15.19
CA ALA A 781 -21.69 -9.71 -16.18
C ALA A 781 -21.17 -11.12 -15.79
N GLY A 782 -21.12 -11.42 -14.49
CA GLY A 782 -20.71 -12.73 -13.96
C GLY A 782 -21.89 -13.58 -13.50
N THR A 783 -21.66 -14.89 -13.35
CA THR A 783 -22.68 -15.87 -12.93
C THR A 783 -22.13 -16.76 -11.83
N VAL A 784 -22.88 -16.93 -10.74
CA VAL A 784 -22.57 -17.88 -9.67
C VAL A 784 -23.44 -19.12 -9.79
N ASN A 785 -22.81 -20.29 -9.78
CA ASN A 785 -23.51 -21.57 -9.69
C ASN A 785 -23.76 -21.93 -8.21
N LEU A 786 -24.99 -21.70 -7.73
CA LEU A 786 -25.32 -21.95 -6.32
C LEU A 786 -25.14 -23.40 -5.88
N LYS A 787 -25.24 -24.38 -6.80
CA LYS A 787 -25.11 -25.80 -6.47
C LYS A 787 -23.70 -26.19 -6.02
N GLU A 788 -22.70 -25.39 -6.37
CA GLU A 788 -21.31 -25.67 -6.00
C GLU A 788 -20.98 -25.20 -4.58
N TRP A 789 -21.78 -24.31 -3.97
CA TRP A 789 -21.45 -23.63 -2.73
C TRP A 789 -22.40 -24.00 -1.58
N ASN A 790 -21.88 -24.18 -0.36
CA ASN A 790 -22.76 -24.34 0.81
C ASN A 790 -23.55 -23.06 1.12
N GLN A 791 -22.96 -21.88 0.86
CA GLN A 791 -23.61 -20.60 1.09
C GLN A 791 -23.07 -19.50 0.17
N VAL A 792 -23.96 -18.69 -0.40
CA VAL A 792 -23.59 -17.49 -1.16
C VAL A 792 -24.50 -16.33 -0.74
N TRP A 793 -23.91 -15.15 -0.50
CA TRP A 793 -24.66 -13.93 -0.20
C TRP A 793 -24.10 -12.74 -0.96
N GLN A 794 -24.99 -11.87 -1.44
CA GLN A 794 -24.65 -10.56 -1.97
C GLN A 794 -25.14 -9.47 -1.01
N TYR A 795 -24.25 -8.54 -0.63
CA TYR A 795 -24.57 -7.43 0.26
C TYR A 795 -24.37 -6.08 -0.45
N GLY A 796 -25.31 -5.14 -0.35
CA GLY A 796 -25.16 -3.83 -1.03
C GLY A 796 -26.32 -2.85 -0.92
N SER A 797 -26.31 -1.82 -1.76
CA SER A 797 -27.43 -0.85 -1.89
C SER A 797 -28.65 -1.46 -2.58
N ASN A 798 -29.84 -0.94 -2.25
CA ASN A 798 -31.10 -1.39 -2.84
C ASN A 798 -31.44 -0.57 -4.10
N LEU A 799 -31.01 -1.05 -5.26
CA LEU A 799 -31.29 -0.47 -6.57
C LEU A 799 -32.21 -1.41 -7.39
N TYR A 800 -33.15 -0.84 -8.16
CA TYR A 800 -34.12 -1.54 -9.04
C TYR A 800 -35.25 -2.31 -8.34
N LYS A 801 -35.61 -1.95 -7.11
CA LYS A 801 -36.77 -2.51 -6.40
C LYS A 801 -37.90 -1.49 -6.27
N SER A 802 -39.12 -2.00 -6.05
CA SER A 802 -40.31 -1.17 -5.75
C SER A 802 -40.11 -0.30 -4.52
N ASN A 803 -39.28 -0.74 -3.57
CA ASN A 803 -38.88 -0.01 -2.36
C ASN A 803 -37.40 0.45 -2.40
N GLN A 804 -36.85 0.69 -3.59
CA GLN A 804 -35.45 1.12 -3.75
C GLN A 804 -35.14 2.38 -2.93
N ASP A 805 -33.88 2.48 -2.48
CA ASP A 805 -33.44 3.66 -1.74
C ASP A 805 -33.49 4.92 -2.63
N ALA A 806 -33.65 6.09 -2.00
CA ALA A 806 -33.61 7.37 -2.72
C ALA A 806 -32.27 7.55 -3.45
N PRO A 807 -32.22 8.32 -4.56
CA PRO A 807 -31.02 8.40 -5.40
C PRO A 807 -29.73 8.77 -4.64
N CYS A 808 -29.77 9.75 -3.75
CA CYS A 808 -28.60 10.17 -2.95
C CYS A 808 -28.08 9.11 -1.95
N LEU A 809 -28.82 8.01 -1.75
CA LEU A 809 -28.45 6.88 -0.88
C LEU A 809 -27.89 5.69 -1.67
N GLN A 810 -27.91 5.75 -3.00
CA GLN A 810 -27.43 4.67 -3.86
C GLN A 810 -25.90 4.62 -3.89
N ASP A 811 -25.37 3.42 -4.12
CA ASP A 811 -23.96 3.25 -4.47
C ASP A 811 -23.71 3.85 -5.85
N GLY A 812 -22.95 4.94 -5.88
CA GLY A 812 -22.57 5.64 -7.11
C GLY A 812 -21.25 5.16 -7.69
N VAL A 813 -20.41 4.57 -6.84
CA VAL A 813 -19.14 3.97 -7.22
C VAL A 813 -19.37 2.67 -7.98
N ALA A 814 -20.21 1.79 -7.45
CA ALA A 814 -20.67 0.56 -8.07
C ALA A 814 -22.19 0.42 -7.96
N PRO A 815 -22.97 1.00 -8.88
CA PRO A 815 -24.41 0.84 -8.88
C PRO A 815 -24.82 -0.63 -8.86
N GLN A 816 -25.49 -1.03 -7.77
CA GLN A 816 -25.63 -2.43 -7.42
C GLN A 816 -26.65 -3.15 -8.32
N SER A 817 -26.18 -4.19 -9.00
CA SER A 817 -27.01 -5.10 -9.79
C SER A 817 -27.03 -6.49 -9.17
N SER A 818 -28.07 -7.28 -9.41
CA SER A 818 -28.06 -8.70 -9.01
C SER A 818 -26.96 -9.44 -9.75
N VAL A 819 -26.15 -10.21 -9.02
CA VAL A 819 -25.28 -11.22 -9.62
C VAL A 819 -26.15 -12.27 -10.31
N LYS A 820 -25.77 -12.74 -11.50
CA LYS A 820 -26.55 -13.80 -12.18
C LYS A 820 -26.42 -15.13 -11.43
N GLY A 821 -27.50 -15.90 -11.40
CA GLY A 821 -27.58 -17.16 -10.67
C GLY A 821 -27.96 -16.99 -9.19
N LEU A 822 -27.96 -15.77 -8.65
CA LEU A 822 -28.48 -15.46 -7.33
C LEU A 822 -29.93 -14.98 -7.44
N ASN A 823 -30.81 -15.55 -6.60
CA ASN A 823 -32.16 -15.06 -6.44
C ASN A 823 -32.19 -13.86 -5.47
N GLU A 824 -33.32 -13.15 -5.41
CA GLU A 824 -33.47 -11.98 -4.54
C GLU A 824 -33.29 -12.33 -3.06
N GLU A 825 -33.67 -13.54 -2.67
CA GLU A 825 -33.58 -13.97 -1.27
C GLU A 825 -32.16 -14.08 -0.74
N ARG A 826 -31.16 -14.11 -1.64
CA ARG A 826 -29.73 -14.14 -1.32
C ARG A 826 -29.07 -12.76 -1.38
N ARG A 827 -29.88 -11.70 -1.51
CA ARG A 827 -29.43 -10.30 -1.53
C ARG A 827 -29.86 -9.60 -0.26
N ILE A 828 -28.90 -8.97 0.40
CA ILE A 828 -29.10 -8.30 1.68
C ILE A 828 -28.70 -6.84 1.54
N TYR A 829 -29.63 -5.96 1.87
CA TYR A 829 -29.41 -4.53 1.68
C TYR A 829 -28.93 -3.84 2.95
N ILE A 830 -28.19 -2.74 2.78
CA ILE A 830 -27.77 -1.89 3.90
C ILE A 830 -29.02 -1.49 4.71
N PRO A 831 -29.08 -1.82 6.02
CA PRO A 831 -30.23 -1.52 6.86
C PRO A 831 -30.61 -0.04 6.86
N LYS A 832 -31.91 0.29 6.88
CA LYS A 832 -32.41 1.68 6.93
C LYS A 832 -31.88 2.47 8.14
N LYS A 833 -31.63 1.78 9.27
CA LYS A 833 -31.05 2.36 10.48
C LYS A 833 -29.59 2.82 10.30
N LEU A 834 -28.88 2.27 9.31
CA LEU A 834 -27.51 2.67 8.95
C LEU A 834 -27.53 3.73 7.84
N PHE A 835 -28.37 4.76 8.01
CA PHE A 835 -28.50 5.86 7.06
C PHE A 835 -27.16 6.51 6.72
N LYS A 836 -26.26 6.61 7.72
CA LYS A 836 -24.92 7.18 7.53
C LYS A 836 -23.99 6.33 6.66
N ASN A 837 -24.33 5.07 6.42
CA ASN A 837 -23.57 4.14 5.59
C ASN A 837 -24.10 4.11 4.13
N LYS A 838 -25.08 4.93 3.78
CA LYS A 838 -25.70 4.96 2.45
C LYS A 838 -25.35 6.23 1.67
N GLY A 839 -24.70 6.14 0.53
CA GLY A 839 -24.44 7.30 -0.34
C GLY A 839 -23.49 6.94 -1.47
N TYR A 840 -23.18 7.93 -2.32
CA TYR A 840 -22.39 7.71 -3.54
C TYR A 840 -21.11 6.91 -3.28
N PHE A 841 -20.30 7.33 -2.31
CA PHE A 841 -19.08 6.65 -1.88
C PHE A 841 -19.32 5.73 -0.67
N ASP A 842 -20.12 6.17 0.30
CA ASP A 842 -20.31 5.46 1.58
C ASP A 842 -20.94 4.07 1.41
N SER A 843 -21.91 3.94 0.48
CA SER A 843 -22.53 2.64 0.19
C SER A 843 -21.55 1.64 -0.41
N HIS A 844 -20.41 2.11 -0.93
CA HIS A 844 -19.38 1.28 -1.53
C HIS A 844 -18.20 1.02 -0.59
N PHE A 845 -18.02 1.84 0.44
CA PHE A 845 -16.79 1.82 1.20
C PHE A 845 -16.75 0.63 2.16
N ILE A 846 -15.72 -0.22 2.02
CA ILE A 846 -15.61 -1.49 2.76
C ILE A 846 -15.62 -1.31 4.28
N GLY A 847 -15.07 -0.21 4.81
CA GLY A 847 -15.10 0.10 6.25
C GLY A 847 -16.50 0.34 6.85
N LEU A 848 -17.52 0.46 6.00
CA LEU A 848 -18.91 0.61 6.41
C LEU A 848 -19.71 -0.69 6.29
N TYR A 849 -19.06 -1.82 5.96
CA TYR A 849 -19.70 -3.14 5.82
C TYR A 849 -19.65 -4.03 7.06
N THR A 850 -19.10 -3.59 8.19
CA THR A 850 -19.03 -4.41 9.42
C THR A 850 -20.39 -4.93 9.91
N TRP A 851 -21.49 -4.28 9.51
CA TRP A 851 -22.86 -4.71 9.83
C TRP A 851 -23.22 -6.10 9.29
N VAL A 852 -22.55 -6.61 8.24
CA VAL A 852 -22.82 -7.95 7.70
C VAL A 852 -22.49 -9.05 8.71
N LEU A 853 -21.51 -8.81 9.58
CA LEU A 853 -21.12 -9.71 10.66
C LEU A 853 -22.03 -9.61 11.88
N MET A 854 -22.82 -8.53 11.98
CA MET A 854 -23.79 -8.26 13.05
C MET A 854 -25.20 -8.82 12.75
N ILE A 855 -25.40 -9.43 11.58
CA ILE A 855 -26.67 -10.08 11.25
C ILE A 855 -26.89 -11.27 12.20
N PRO A 856 -28.03 -11.37 12.92
CA PRO A 856 -28.29 -12.48 13.85
C PRO A 856 -28.32 -13.85 13.14
N THR A 857 -27.99 -14.93 13.87
CA THR A 857 -27.87 -16.32 13.35
C THR A 857 -29.09 -16.80 12.56
N GLU A 858 -30.30 -16.45 13.03
CA GLU A 858 -31.57 -16.84 12.42
C GLU A 858 -31.99 -15.99 11.20
N LYS A 859 -31.23 -14.95 10.85
CA LYS A 859 -31.60 -14.02 9.78
C LYS A 859 -30.88 -14.37 8.47
N LYS A 860 -31.60 -14.20 7.35
CA LYS A 860 -31.01 -14.25 6.00
C LYS A 860 -29.81 -13.29 5.93
N GLY A 861 -28.72 -13.72 5.29
CA GLY A 861 -27.48 -12.96 5.25
C GLY A 861 -26.50 -13.24 6.38
N HIS A 862 -26.84 -14.07 7.36
CA HIS A 862 -25.90 -14.37 8.44
C HIS A 862 -24.66 -15.14 7.93
N ILE A 863 -23.51 -14.64 8.36
CA ILE A 863 -22.19 -15.26 8.15
C ILE A 863 -21.97 -16.24 9.30
N ARG A 864 -22.10 -17.54 9.00
CA ARG A 864 -22.05 -18.61 10.00
C ARG A 864 -20.68 -18.71 10.65
N GLN A 865 -20.66 -18.91 11.96
CA GLN A 865 -19.46 -19.34 12.67
C GLN A 865 -19.11 -20.78 12.27
N ARG A 866 -17.82 -21.11 12.17
CA ARG A 866 -17.33 -22.40 11.66
C ARG A 866 -16.34 -23.09 12.59
#